data_AF-A0A812RWF3-F1
#
_entry.id   AF-A0A812RWF3-F1
#
_cell.length_a   1.000
_cell.length_b   1.000
_cell.length_c   1.000
_cell.angle_alpha   90.00
_cell.angle_beta   90.00
_cell.angle_gamma   90.00
#
_symmetry.space_group_name_H-M   'P 1'
#
loop_
_entity.id
_entity.type
_entity.pdbx_description
1 polymer ?
#
loop_
_entity_poly.entity_id
_entity_poly.type
_entity_poly.pdbx_seq_one_letter_code
_entity_poly.pdbx_strand_id
1 'polypeptide(L)'
;MVKVRRVYVVTSNPERVPEFQKLMQHYGIEVKQASPYGYRTKKLGPKALLPLVAKLLSHSTDEFWTKSVMYEKVLLLCYGSDEHADAPGRDFVDGERVTVSASLTVWCQKAAKKDGEPSGQSSPQVEEIVYSYEMDAKIDLSKRKREAQQPNVFNWDDIVVDPYSGLSYHEKKLMGFKVSPRDMMLSQYLRDHVHYRTRRVCRYNPVEASRAVEFGDGSLVANFFTKNTHLFCSFAEAHGLCSVFRSVLNSGLFLRAAITRREFIYWLPGLNAGIPLVPKDDAIHEVTFQAHDLTHFLLPDLIFTGTNGSLSRRLYIIYRMLSEAITLVFADMLFVEALRREGLEYDWEKRKIWPVFRDCGLDPFEPSEPQQLLSVFRTLLEANIAYCLMGEDVKYRELMSKHLGTPLAEVPPALQSFKDKYMPFFVEDFRWTSQNYACMAEKAPEMSRWWQLAAPIRTIINQDMAGPGASGLQTIAEFAQKIHATETMDGRDLVWAAFEEVFQSRLAPIFLDSVQLEPDPSAMLFAAFGRYMMGQCILLARFNFLPESQQCHAEILRVLQAAKDAGGHLKEEEMRHLRQHFESFVDLLMARHLISADDALTFKEVCPLFDPCFASYDEPLSQYEQLKKVSQEILKGASPTGAPCIPGQDAPHRSRSCKGNVQKNGTRLRWVPKQK
;
A
#
# COMPACT_ATOMS: atom_id res chain seq x y z
N MET A 1 8.62 -16.32 7.03
CA MET A 1 7.37 -16.75 6.35
C MET A 1 6.18 -16.22 7.13
N VAL A 2 5.52 -15.20 6.58
CA VAL A 2 4.29 -14.64 7.17
C VAL A 2 3.15 -15.61 6.88
N LYS A 3 2.65 -16.31 7.90
CA LYS A 3 1.52 -17.24 7.73
C LYS A 3 0.32 -16.51 7.12
N VAL A 4 -0.20 -17.00 6.01
CA VAL A 4 -1.40 -16.46 5.35
C VAL A 4 -2.57 -16.55 6.32
N ARG A 5 -3.30 -15.45 6.48
CA ARG A 5 -4.52 -15.41 7.30
C ARG A 5 -5.70 -15.84 6.45
N ARG A 6 -6.45 -16.84 6.89
CA ARG A 6 -7.59 -17.35 6.14
C ARG A 6 -8.91 -17.20 6.90
N VAL A 7 -9.96 -16.83 6.19
CA VAL A 7 -11.35 -16.85 6.65
C VAL A 7 -12.14 -17.80 5.76
N TYR A 8 -12.95 -18.68 6.36
CA TYR A 8 -13.89 -19.50 5.60
C TYR A 8 -15.29 -18.91 5.64
N VAL A 9 -15.91 -18.75 4.47
CA VAL A 9 -17.33 -18.38 4.35
C VAL A 9 -18.12 -19.64 4.03
N VAL A 10 -19.02 -20.01 4.94
CA VAL A 10 -19.91 -21.16 4.79
C VAL A 10 -21.08 -20.76 3.89
N THR A 11 -21.00 -21.14 2.61
CA THR A 11 -21.96 -20.77 1.58
C THR A 11 -21.99 -21.81 0.45
N SER A 12 -23.17 -22.05 -0.11
CA SER A 12 -23.31 -22.77 -1.38
C SER A 12 -23.21 -21.85 -2.60
N ASN A 13 -23.32 -20.53 -2.40
CA ASN A 13 -23.17 -19.54 -3.46
C ASN A 13 -21.69 -19.10 -3.56
N PRO A 14 -20.98 -19.44 -4.65
CA PRO A 14 -19.59 -19.03 -4.84
C PRO A 14 -19.41 -17.52 -5.01
N GLU A 15 -20.45 -16.78 -5.45
CA GLU A 15 -20.40 -15.33 -5.68
C GLU A 15 -20.22 -14.52 -4.37
N ARG A 16 -20.54 -15.11 -3.22
CA ARG A 16 -20.31 -14.45 -1.91
C ARG A 16 -18.84 -14.33 -1.55
N VAL A 17 -17.98 -15.22 -2.03
CA VAL A 17 -16.55 -15.20 -1.68
C VAL A 17 -15.88 -13.92 -2.19
N PRO A 18 -16.01 -13.53 -3.47
CA PRO A 18 -15.52 -12.24 -3.95
C PRO A 18 -16.01 -11.03 -3.15
N GLU A 19 -17.27 -11.03 -2.70
CA GLU A 19 -17.83 -9.92 -1.91
C GLU A 19 -17.15 -9.78 -0.54
N PHE A 20 -16.86 -10.88 0.14
CA PHE A 20 -16.07 -10.87 1.37
C PHE A 20 -14.59 -10.52 1.09
N GLN A 21 -14.05 -11.04 -0.01
CA GLN A 21 -12.65 -10.82 -0.39
C GLN A 21 -12.36 -9.33 -0.64
N LYS A 22 -13.34 -8.57 -1.18
CA LYS A 22 -13.22 -7.13 -1.43
C LYS A 22 -12.67 -6.35 -0.23
N LEU A 23 -13.22 -6.57 0.97
CA LEU A 23 -12.76 -5.91 2.20
C LEU A 23 -11.56 -6.63 2.84
N MET A 24 -11.59 -7.97 2.88
CA MET A 24 -10.59 -8.78 3.57
C MET A 24 -9.20 -8.72 2.92
N GLN A 25 -9.15 -8.56 1.59
CA GLN A 25 -7.88 -8.46 0.86
C GLN A 25 -7.06 -7.25 1.29
N HIS A 26 -7.68 -6.13 1.68
CA HIS A 26 -6.96 -4.93 2.15
C HIS A 26 -6.16 -5.21 3.43
N TYR A 27 -6.49 -6.28 4.14
CA TYR A 27 -5.78 -6.73 5.33
C TYR A 27 -4.87 -7.91 5.04
N GLY A 28 -4.71 -8.38 3.80
CA GLY A 28 -3.96 -9.58 3.47
C GLY A 28 -4.60 -10.83 4.08
N ILE A 29 -5.93 -10.89 4.06
CA ILE A 29 -6.73 -12.03 4.52
C ILE A 29 -7.35 -12.70 3.30
N GLU A 30 -7.07 -14.00 3.15
CA GLU A 30 -7.62 -14.83 2.10
C GLU A 30 -9.00 -15.36 2.51
N VAL A 31 -9.99 -15.28 1.62
CA VAL A 31 -11.34 -15.81 1.83
C VAL A 31 -11.50 -17.11 1.04
N LYS A 32 -11.92 -18.17 1.72
CA LYS A 32 -12.22 -19.48 1.11
C LYS A 32 -13.67 -19.87 1.29
N GLN A 33 -14.21 -20.59 0.32
CA GLN A 33 -15.53 -21.20 0.44
C GLN A 33 -15.47 -22.45 1.32
N ALA A 34 -16.49 -22.64 2.16
CA ALA A 34 -16.79 -23.91 2.80
C ALA A 34 -18.23 -24.32 2.46
N SER A 35 -18.43 -25.56 2.02
CA SER A 35 -19.76 -26.04 1.66
C SER A 35 -20.59 -26.35 2.91
N PRO A 36 -21.84 -25.85 3.02
CA PRO A 36 -22.77 -26.24 4.08
C PRO A 36 -23.41 -27.61 3.83
N TYR A 37 -23.13 -28.28 2.71
CA TYR A 37 -23.79 -29.53 2.34
C TYR A 37 -23.50 -30.64 3.39
N GLY A 38 -24.55 -31.35 3.80
CA GLY A 38 -24.49 -32.34 4.89
C GLY A 38 -24.84 -31.80 6.28
N TYR A 39 -24.99 -30.47 6.44
CA TYR A 39 -25.39 -29.85 7.70
C TYR A 39 -26.84 -29.35 7.62
N ARG A 40 -27.68 -29.70 8.60
CA ARG A 40 -29.13 -29.40 8.63
C ARG A 40 -29.45 -27.94 9.01
N THR A 41 -28.81 -26.96 8.37
CA THR A 41 -28.90 -25.53 8.72
C THR A 41 -30.32 -24.96 8.62
N LYS A 42 -31.15 -25.44 7.70
CA LYS A 42 -32.56 -25.02 7.60
C LYS A 42 -33.39 -25.36 8.85
N LYS A 43 -33.10 -26.48 9.52
CA LYS A 43 -33.86 -26.97 10.69
C LYS A 43 -33.22 -26.59 12.02
N LEU A 44 -31.89 -26.64 12.07
CA LEU A 44 -31.11 -26.51 13.31
C LEU A 44 -30.33 -25.18 13.39
N GLY A 45 -30.50 -24.29 12.42
CA GLY A 45 -29.82 -23.00 12.35
C GLY A 45 -28.30 -23.12 12.20
N PRO A 46 -27.55 -22.03 12.51
CA PRO A 46 -26.09 -21.99 12.42
C PRO A 46 -25.39 -23.03 13.31
N LYS A 47 -25.98 -23.42 14.45
CA LYS A 47 -25.41 -24.43 15.37
C LYS A 47 -25.17 -25.79 14.72
N ALA A 48 -25.89 -26.11 13.65
CA ALA A 48 -25.65 -27.32 12.87
C ALA A 48 -24.23 -27.38 12.28
N LEU A 49 -23.58 -26.22 12.11
CA LEU A 49 -22.26 -26.08 11.49
C LEU A 49 -21.10 -26.31 12.47
N LEU A 50 -21.33 -26.42 13.78
CA LEU A 50 -20.27 -26.52 14.78
C LEU A 50 -19.23 -27.63 14.49
N PRO A 51 -19.60 -28.83 13.99
CA PRO A 51 -18.60 -29.84 13.60
C PRO A 51 -17.71 -29.40 12.43
N LEU A 52 -18.28 -28.71 11.42
CA LEU A 52 -17.52 -28.14 10.30
C LEU A 52 -16.58 -27.04 10.79
N VAL A 53 -17.12 -26.15 11.63
CA VAL A 53 -16.40 -25.02 12.21
C VAL A 53 -15.19 -25.51 13.01
N ALA A 54 -15.38 -26.48 13.92
CA ALA A 54 -14.29 -27.04 14.72
C ALA A 54 -13.20 -27.66 13.82
N LYS A 55 -13.59 -28.40 12.78
CA LYS A 55 -12.68 -28.96 11.79
C LYS A 55 -11.86 -27.87 11.09
N LEU A 56 -12.50 -26.83 10.55
CA LEU A 56 -11.82 -25.76 9.82
C LEU A 56 -10.91 -24.93 10.73
N LEU A 57 -11.37 -24.57 11.93
CA LEU A 57 -10.55 -23.82 12.89
C LEU A 57 -9.33 -24.61 13.37
N SER A 58 -9.42 -25.95 13.48
CA SER A 58 -8.26 -26.80 13.79
C SER A 58 -7.29 -26.96 12.61
N HIS A 59 -7.69 -26.59 11.39
CA HIS A 59 -6.89 -26.73 10.19
C HIS A 59 -6.00 -25.50 9.99
N SER A 60 -4.87 -25.46 10.68
CA SER A 60 -3.79 -24.49 10.48
C SER A 60 -2.49 -25.24 10.18
N THR A 61 -1.67 -24.70 9.27
CA THR A 61 -0.38 -25.26 8.85
C THR A 61 0.74 -24.26 9.14
N ASP A 62 1.95 -24.55 8.66
CA ASP A 62 3.04 -23.57 8.66
C ASP A 62 2.89 -22.48 7.60
N GLU A 63 2.08 -22.73 6.57
CA GLU A 63 1.83 -21.79 5.47
C GLU A 63 0.63 -20.86 5.76
N PHE A 64 -0.40 -21.35 6.45
CA PHE A 64 -1.59 -20.55 6.76
C PHE A 64 -2.19 -20.89 8.12
N TRP A 65 -2.96 -19.96 8.66
CA TRP A 65 -3.80 -20.22 9.82
C TRP A 65 -5.22 -19.72 9.61
N THR A 66 -6.18 -20.50 10.10
CA THR A 66 -7.60 -20.17 9.97
C THR A 66 -8.01 -19.24 11.10
N LYS A 67 -8.32 -18.00 10.75
CA LYS A 67 -8.70 -16.95 11.70
C LYS A 67 -10.13 -17.12 12.19
N SER A 68 -11.05 -17.38 11.28
CA SER A 68 -12.47 -17.50 11.59
C SER A 68 -13.23 -18.29 10.54
N VAL A 69 -14.39 -18.80 10.94
CA VAL A 69 -15.41 -19.36 10.05
C VAL A 69 -16.65 -18.48 10.14
N MET A 70 -17.27 -18.16 9.01
CA MET A 70 -18.33 -17.18 8.91
C MET A 70 -19.56 -17.78 8.21
N TYR A 71 -20.75 -17.47 8.71
CA TYR A 71 -22.03 -17.80 8.08
C TYR A 71 -22.91 -16.57 8.03
N GLU A 72 -23.38 -16.23 6.82
CA GLU A 72 -24.20 -15.03 6.58
C GLU A 72 -25.63 -15.38 6.21
N LYS A 73 -26.58 -14.67 6.82
CA LYS A 73 -27.99 -14.61 6.44
C LYS A 73 -28.36 -13.17 6.06
N VAL A 74 -28.92 -12.98 4.87
CA VAL A 74 -29.43 -11.69 4.37
C VAL A 74 -30.92 -11.85 4.07
N LEU A 75 -31.71 -10.88 4.51
CA LEU A 75 -33.16 -10.81 4.37
C LEU A 75 -33.54 -9.45 3.76
N LEU A 76 -34.62 -9.44 2.99
CA LEU A 76 -35.31 -8.23 2.58
C LEU A 76 -36.66 -8.21 3.31
N LEU A 77 -36.87 -7.23 4.17
CA LEU A 77 -38.01 -7.14 5.07
C LEU A 77 -38.93 -5.98 4.68
N CYS A 78 -40.22 -6.11 4.98
CA CYS A 78 -41.14 -4.97 5.06
C CYS A 78 -40.58 -3.92 6.02
N TYR A 79 -40.67 -2.64 5.67
CA TYR A 79 -40.22 -1.59 6.60
C TYR A 79 -40.99 -1.65 7.93
N GLY A 80 -40.26 -1.74 9.04
CA GLY A 80 -40.82 -1.80 10.39
C GLY A 80 -41.50 -3.13 10.76
N SER A 81 -41.23 -4.21 10.03
CA SER A 81 -41.80 -5.54 10.27
C SER A 81 -40.78 -6.66 10.02
N ASP A 82 -40.99 -7.82 10.65
CA ASP A 82 -40.20 -9.05 10.42
C ASP A 82 -40.69 -9.84 9.19
N GLU A 83 -41.73 -9.35 8.51
CA GLU A 83 -42.26 -9.97 7.30
C GLU A 83 -41.29 -9.82 6.13
N HIS A 84 -41.09 -10.91 5.39
CA HIS A 84 -40.22 -10.91 4.22
C HIS A 84 -40.88 -10.19 3.04
N ALA A 85 -40.17 -9.22 2.46
CA ALA A 85 -40.58 -8.55 1.23
C ALA A 85 -40.49 -9.45 0.00
N ASP A 86 -39.64 -10.45 0.05
CA ASP A 86 -39.44 -11.46 -0.99
C ASP A 86 -40.10 -12.81 -0.67
N ALA A 87 -41.11 -12.81 0.22
CA ALA A 87 -41.84 -14.02 0.58
C ALA A 87 -42.48 -14.69 -0.66
N PRO A 88 -42.44 -16.02 -0.78
CA PRO A 88 -43.10 -16.73 -1.87
C PRO A 88 -44.60 -16.36 -1.96
N GLY A 89 -45.05 -15.92 -3.14
CA GLY A 89 -46.44 -15.52 -3.38
C GLY A 89 -46.74 -14.04 -3.10
N ARG A 90 -45.74 -13.24 -2.74
CA ARG A 90 -45.86 -11.79 -2.60
C ARG A 90 -45.16 -11.07 -3.75
N ASP A 91 -45.87 -10.15 -4.40
CA ASP A 91 -45.29 -9.26 -5.42
C ASP A 91 -44.66 -8.03 -4.76
N PHE A 92 -43.54 -7.58 -5.33
CA PHE A 92 -42.94 -6.30 -4.97
C PHE A 92 -43.86 -5.14 -5.34
N VAL A 93 -44.05 -4.19 -4.42
CA VAL A 93 -44.86 -2.99 -4.67
C VAL A 93 -43.93 -1.82 -5.00
N ASP A 94 -44.17 -1.16 -6.14
CA ASP A 94 -43.40 0.03 -6.51
C ASP A 94 -43.57 1.13 -5.46
N GLY A 95 -42.46 1.72 -5.05
CA GLY A 95 -42.47 2.75 -4.02
C GLY A 95 -42.36 2.23 -2.58
N GLU A 96 -42.48 0.92 -2.38
CA GLU A 96 -42.49 0.31 -1.05
C GLU A 96 -41.19 0.56 -0.31
N ARG A 97 -41.29 0.95 0.97
CA ARG A 97 -40.14 0.99 1.88
C ARG A 97 -39.85 -0.42 2.37
N VAL A 98 -38.59 -0.80 2.28
CA VAL A 98 -38.09 -2.11 2.71
C VAL A 98 -36.85 -1.92 3.56
N THR A 99 -36.50 -2.94 4.33
CA THR A 99 -35.26 -2.98 5.11
C THR A 99 -34.42 -4.17 4.67
N VAL A 100 -33.19 -3.92 4.24
CA VAL A 100 -32.20 -4.98 4.01
C VAL A 100 -31.56 -5.30 5.35
N SER A 101 -31.89 -6.45 5.92
CA SER A 101 -31.34 -6.92 7.20
C SER A 101 -30.33 -8.04 6.95
N ALA A 102 -29.14 -7.93 7.54
CA ALA A 102 -28.13 -8.97 7.45
C ALA A 102 -27.61 -9.36 8.82
N SER A 103 -27.26 -10.63 8.98
CA SER A 103 -26.58 -11.17 10.15
C SER A 103 -25.40 -12.05 9.74
N LEU A 104 -24.30 -11.90 10.47
CA LEU A 104 -23.06 -12.63 10.27
C LEU A 104 -22.70 -13.34 11.57
N THR A 105 -22.85 -14.65 11.59
CA THR A 105 -22.33 -15.50 12.67
C THR A 105 -20.87 -15.81 12.40
N VAL A 106 -20.00 -15.49 13.34
CA VAL A 106 -18.56 -15.70 13.27
C VAL A 106 -18.14 -16.63 14.38
N TRP A 107 -17.36 -17.64 14.03
CA TRP A 107 -16.73 -18.54 14.97
C TRP A 107 -15.21 -18.39 14.95
N CYS A 108 -14.62 -18.23 16.14
CA CYS A 108 -13.19 -18.05 16.35
C CYS A 108 -12.67 -19.08 17.37
N GLN A 109 -11.36 -19.36 17.35
CA GLN A 109 -10.74 -20.07 18.46
C GLN A 109 -10.71 -19.16 19.70
N LYS A 110 -11.16 -19.67 20.85
CA LYS A 110 -11.06 -18.94 22.10
C LYS A 110 -9.60 -18.77 22.48
N ALA A 111 -9.18 -17.55 22.81
CA ALA A 111 -7.82 -17.31 23.28
C ALA A 111 -7.57 -18.16 24.54
N ALA A 112 -6.49 -18.96 24.54
CA ALA A 112 -6.07 -19.65 25.75
C ALA A 112 -5.84 -18.59 26.84
N LYS A 113 -6.53 -18.73 27.99
CA LYS A 113 -6.21 -17.92 29.16
C LYS A 113 -4.74 -18.17 29.48
N LYS A 114 -3.94 -17.10 29.64
CA LYS A 114 -2.50 -17.18 29.94
C LYS A 114 -2.20 -17.76 31.33
N ASP A 115 -3.21 -18.20 32.07
CA ASP A 115 -3.11 -18.60 33.47
C ASP A 115 -3.00 -20.13 33.59
N GLY A 116 -1.77 -20.63 33.51
CA GLY A 116 -1.21 -21.68 34.38
C GLY A 116 -1.79 -23.10 34.44
N GLU A 117 -2.93 -23.43 33.82
CA GLU A 117 -3.46 -24.80 33.91
C GLU A 117 -2.84 -25.74 32.85
N PRO A 118 -2.35 -26.94 33.23
CA PRO A 118 -1.84 -27.93 32.30
C PRO A 118 -2.96 -28.42 31.39
N SER A 119 -2.75 -28.28 30.07
CA SER A 119 -3.69 -28.70 29.03
C SER A 119 -3.80 -30.22 28.94
N GLY A 120 -4.75 -30.80 29.67
CA GLY A 120 -5.40 -32.05 29.24
C GLY A 120 -6.13 -31.81 27.91
N GLN A 121 -6.31 -32.86 27.10
CA GLN A 121 -6.94 -32.85 25.76
C GLN A 121 -8.41 -32.34 25.75
N SER A 122 -8.63 -31.06 26.05
CA SER A 122 -9.92 -30.41 25.86
C SER A 122 -10.04 -29.96 24.42
N SER A 123 -11.10 -30.39 23.73
CA SER A 123 -11.45 -29.93 22.39
C SER A 123 -11.35 -28.40 22.28
N PRO A 124 -10.89 -27.83 21.14
CA PRO A 124 -10.73 -26.40 20.99
C PRO A 124 -12.05 -25.70 21.30
N GLN A 125 -12.05 -24.84 22.32
CA GLN A 125 -13.23 -24.05 22.66
C GLN A 125 -13.45 -23.03 21.54
N VAL A 126 -14.61 -23.10 20.91
CA VAL A 126 -15.04 -22.17 19.86
C VAL A 126 -15.87 -21.07 20.50
N GLU A 127 -15.54 -19.82 20.19
CA GLU A 127 -16.32 -18.64 20.55
C GLU A 127 -17.23 -18.26 19.37
N GLU A 128 -18.52 -18.00 19.64
CA GLU A 128 -19.51 -17.56 18.65
C GLU A 128 -19.86 -16.09 18.90
N ILE A 129 -19.76 -15.28 17.86
CA ILE A 129 -20.08 -13.85 17.86
C ILE A 129 -21.04 -13.58 16.71
N VAL A 130 -22.08 -12.77 16.94
CA VAL A 130 -23.07 -12.43 15.92
C VAL A 130 -23.03 -10.92 15.69
N TYR A 131 -22.80 -10.54 14.44
CA TYR A 131 -22.95 -9.17 13.97
C TYR A 131 -24.26 -9.06 13.19
N SER A 132 -24.95 -7.93 13.30
CA SER A 132 -26.16 -7.64 12.53
C SER A 132 -26.17 -6.19 12.10
N TYR A 133 -26.72 -5.92 10.91
CA TYR A 133 -26.88 -4.57 10.41
C TYR A 133 -28.12 -4.48 9.53
N GLU A 134 -28.80 -3.34 9.58
CA GLU A 134 -30.01 -3.07 8.81
C GLU A 134 -29.86 -1.78 8.03
N MET A 135 -30.32 -1.78 6.79
CA MET A 135 -30.33 -0.62 5.91
C MET A 135 -31.71 -0.41 5.33
N ASP A 136 -32.24 0.80 5.52
CA ASP A 136 -33.46 1.23 4.86
C ASP A 136 -33.24 1.38 3.36
N ALA A 137 -34.21 0.91 2.59
CA ALA A 137 -34.22 1.01 1.14
C ALA A 137 -35.64 1.20 0.62
N LYS A 138 -35.75 1.39 -0.70
CA LYS A 138 -37.02 1.52 -1.41
C LYS A 138 -37.03 0.60 -2.62
N ILE A 139 -38.19 0.03 -2.92
CA ILE A 139 -38.44 -0.67 -4.18
C ILE A 139 -38.75 0.34 -5.28
N ASP A 140 -38.00 0.27 -6.38
CA ASP A 140 -38.28 1.00 -7.62
C ASP A 140 -38.33 0.00 -8.79
N LEU A 141 -39.55 -0.35 -9.21
CA LEU A 141 -39.77 -1.29 -10.29
C LEU A 141 -39.42 -0.72 -11.66
N SER A 142 -39.31 0.61 -11.79
CA SER A 142 -38.90 1.25 -13.05
C SER A 142 -37.44 0.96 -13.40
N LYS A 143 -36.62 0.61 -12.40
CA LYS A 143 -35.20 0.24 -12.56
C LYS A 143 -35.02 -1.18 -13.09
N ARG A 144 -36.05 -2.03 -13.02
CA ARG A 144 -36.03 -3.39 -13.56
C ARG A 144 -35.95 -3.35 -15.08
N LYS A 145 -34.74 -3.47 -15.63
CA LYS A 145 -34.54 -3.64 -17.08
C LYS A 145 -34.75 -5.11 -17.44
N ARG A 146 -35.37 -5.38 -18.61
CA ARG A 146 -35.61 -6.76 -19.07
C ARG A 146 -34.28 -7.54 -19.12
N GLU A 147 -34.26 -8.75 -18.55
CA GLU A 147 -33.07 -9.60 -18.30
C GLU A 147 -32.10 -9.74 -19.48
N ALA A 148 -32.58 -9.61 -20.72
CA ALA A 148 -31.75 -9.62 -21.93
C ALA A 148 -30.74 -8.46 -22.04
N GLN A 149 -30.82 -7.43 -21.18
CA GLN A 149 -30.00 -6.21 -21.27
C GLN A 149 -29.02 -5.97 -20.11
N GLN A 150 -29.02 -6.79 -19.05
CA GLN A 150 -28.12 -6.61 -17.90
C GLN A 150 -27.55 -7.94 -17.41
N PRO A 151 -26.33 -8.34 -17.85
CA PRO A 151 -25.66 -9.48 -17.24
C PRO A 151 -25.38 -9.20 -15.75
N ASN A 152 -25.54 -10.22 -14.91
CA ASN A 152 -25.10 -10.24 -13.50
C ASN A 152 -25.93 -9.41 -12.48
N VAL A 153 -27.23 -9.22 -12.71
CA VAL A 153 -28.16 -8.80 -11.65
C VAL A 153 -28.36 -9.96 -10.67
N PHE A 154 -28.21 -9.69 -9.36
CA PHE A 154 -28.35 -10.70 -8.31
C PHE A 154 -29.59 -10.39 -7.46
N ASN A 155 -30.53 -11.33 -7.38
CA ASN A 155 -31.79 -11.21 -6.63
C ASN A 155 -32.56 -9.92 -6.94
N TRP A 156 -32.55 -8.98 -6.00
CA TRP A 156 -33.33 -7.74 -6.00
C TRP A 156 -32.45 -6.49 -6.16
N ASP A 157 -31.15 -6.66 -6.46
CA ASP A 157 -30.18 -5.56 -6.57
C ASP A 157 -30.57 -4.50 -7.62
N ASP A 158 -31.33 -4.88 -8.67
CA ASP A 158 -31.79 -3.98 -9.72
C ASP A 158 -32.91 -3.03 -9.26
N ILE A 159 -33.75 -3.47 -8.32
CA ILE A 159 -34.94 -2.75 -7.86
C ILE A 159 -34.81 -2.15 -6.46
N VAL A 160 -33.88 -2.62 -5.63
CA VAL A 160 -33.64 -2.03 -4.30
C VAL A 160 -32.75 -0.81 -4.45
N VAL A 161 -33.34 0.35 -4.15
CA VAL A 161 -32.77 1.68 -4.28
C VAL A 161 -32.43 2.24 -2.91
N ASP A 162 -31.20 2.75 -2.79
CA ASP A 162 -30.78 3.52 -1.64
C ASP A 162 -31.50 4.89 -1.64
N PRO A 163 -32.23 5.24 -0.58
CA PRO A 163 -33.06 6.45 -0.54
C PRO A 163 -32.22 7.73 -0.62
N TYR A 164 -30.93 7.67 -0.23
CA TYR A 164 -30.05 8.83 -0.22
C TYR A 164 -29.44 9.12 -1.60
N SER A 165 -28.98 8.10 -2.31
CA SER A 165 -28.36 8.29 -3.62
C SER A 165 -29.36 8.21 -4.78
N GLY A 166 -30.54 7.61 -4.58
CA GLY A 166 -31.49 7.32 -5.66
C GLY A 166 -30.99 6.28 -6.68
N LEU A 167 -29.93 5.54 -6.32
CA LEU A 167 -29.31 4.51 -7.16
C LEU A 167 -29.68 3.13 -6.64
N SER A 168 -29.95 2.20 -7.55
CA SER A 168 -30.12 0.79 -7.18
C SER A 168 -28.79 0.17 -6.76
N TYR A 169 -28.84 -0.92 -6.00
CA TYR A 169 -27.64 -1.66 -5.61
C TYR A 169 -26.85 -2.15 -6.83
N HIS A 170 -27.52 -2.50 -7.92
CA HIS A 170 -26.89 -2.85 -9.19
C HIS A 170 -26.19 -1.65 -9.83
N GLU A 171 -26.81 -0.47 -9.86
CA GLU A 171 -26.16 0.76 -10.34
C GLU A 171 -24.92 1.10 -9.51
N LYS A 172 -25.02 1.05 -8.18
CA LYS A 172 -23.87 1.23 -7.28
C LYS A 172 -22.75 0.20 -7.53
N LYS A 173 -23.12 -1.05 -7.86
CA LYS A 173 -22.16 -2.13 -8.19
C LYS A 173 -21.42 -1.82 -9.49
N LEU A 174 -22.13 -1.39 -10.53
CA LEU A 174 -21.53 -0.99 -11.81
C LEU A 174 -20.61 0.23 -11.67
N MET A 175 -20.90 1.11 -10.72
CA MET A 175 -20.05 2.26 -10.41
C MET A 175 -18.92 1.96 -9.40
N GLY A 176 -18.83 0.74 -8.87
CA GLY A 176 -17.75 0.28 -8.00
C GLY A 176 -17.88 0.63 -6.51
N PHE A 177 -18.97 1.28 -6.09
CA PHE A 177 -19.17 1.74 -4.69
C PHE A 177 -20.39 1.13 -3.99
N LYS A 178 -20.88 -0.03 -4.44
CA LYS A 178 -21.89 -0.78 -3.67
C LYS A 178 -21.36 -1.07 -2.27
N VAL A 179 -22.09 -0.55 -1.28
CA VAL A 179 -21.97 -0.86 0.15
C VAL A 179 -23.31 -1.41 0.59
N SER A 180 -23.26 -2.55 1.28
CA SER A 180 -24.40 -3.31 1.75
C SER A 180 -24.30 -3.53 3.27
N PRO A 181 -25.36 -4.04 3.93
CA PRO A 181 -25.28 -4.39 5.34
C PRO A 181 -24.13 -5.37 5.66
N ARG A 182 -23.75 -6.23 4.69
CA ARG A 182 -22.58 -7.10 4.78
C ARG A 182 -21.30 -6.32 5.04
N ASP A 183 -21.06 -5.26 4.27
CA ASP A 183 -19.84 -4.46 4.38
C ASP A 183 -19.74 -3.79 5.77
N MET A 184 -20.88 -3.40 6.34
CA MET A 184 -20.96 -2.82 7.69
C MET A 184 -20.67 -3.88 8.78
N MET A 185 -21.26 -5.07 8.68
CA MET A 185 -20.94 -6.17 9.61
C MET A 185 -19.48 -6.60 9.52
N LEU A 186 -18.93 -6.67 8.30
CA LEU A 186 -17.51 -6.98 8.09
C LEU A 186 -16.61 -5.89 8.65
N SER A 187 -16.99 -4.62 8.53
CA SER A 187 -16.26 -3.50 9.15
C SER A 187 -16.19 -3.65 10.67
N GLN A 188 -17.29 -4.05 11.31
CA GLN A 188 -17.31 -4.31 12.75
C GLN A 188 -16.44 -5.52 13.12
N TYR A 189 -16.52 -6.63 12.37
CA TYR A 189 -15.61 -7.77 12.57
C TYR A 189 -14.13 -7.39 12.42
N LEU A 190 -13.78 -6.59 11.42
CA LEU A 190 -12.42 -6.12 11.19
C LEU A 190 -11.91 -5.31 12.39
N ARG A 191 -12.75 -4.42 12.94
CA ARG A 191 -12.44 -3.67 14.16
C ARG A 191 -12.14 -4.58 15.35
N ASP A 192 -12.99 -5.58 15.57
CA ASP A 192 -12.92 -6.39 16.79
C ASP A 192 -11.81 -7.46 16.73
N HIS A 193 -11.45 -7.92 15.52
CA HIS A 193 -10.56 -9.07 15.37
C HIS A 193 -9.30 -8.82 14.53
N VAL A 194 -9.24 -7.77 13.71
CA VAL A 194 -8.14 -7.54 12.76
C VAL A 194 -7.33 -6.29 13.05
N HIS A 195 -7.98 -5.20 13.48
CA HIS A 195 -7.30 -3.95 13.82
C HIS A 195 -6.30 -4.15 14.98
N TYR A 196 -5.30 -3.29 15.05
CA TYR A 196 -4.36 -3.31 16.17
C TYR A 196 -5.10 -2.86 17.44
N ARG A 197 -4.80 -3.51 18.57
CA ARG A 197 -5.40 -3.14 19.86
C ARG A 197 -4.97 -1.75 20.33
N THR A 198 -3.74 -1.38 19.99
CA THR A 198 -3.13 -0.09 20.27
C THR A 198 -2.43 0.40 19.02
N ARG A 199 -2.26 1.72 18.88
CA ARG A 199 -1.50 2.29 17.77
C ARG A 199 -0.09 1.74 17.75
N ARG A 200 0.42 1.50 16.55
CA ARG A 200 1.80 1.11 16.32
C ARG A 200 2.67 2.35 16.51
N VAL A 201 3.56 2.30 17.49
CA VAL A 201 4.56 3.34 17.77
C VAL A 201 5.92 2.68 17.92
N CYS A 202 6.99 3.46 17.76
CA CYS A 202 8.35 3.03 18.02
C CYS A 202 8.53 2.61 19.48
N ARG A 203 9.37 1.60 19.74
CA ARG A 203 9.57 1.03 21.07
C ARG A 203 10.57 1.85 21.89
N TYR A 204 11.63 2.35 21.25
CA TYR A 204 12.77 2.99 21.91
C TYR A 204 12.75 4.52 21.80
N ASN A 205 11.92 5.06 20.91
CA ASN A 205 11.57 6.47 20.86
C ASN A 205 10.04 6.61 20.68
N PRO A 206 9.22 6.30 21.70
CA PRO A 206 7.77 6.32 21.56
C PRO A 206 7.21 7.74 21.44
N VAL A 207 6.11 7.88 20.69
CA VAL A 207 5.32 9.12 20.62
C VAL A 207 3.92 8.85 21.15
N GLU A 208 3.40 9.77 21.96
CA GLU A 208 2.00 9.74 22.38
C GLU A 208 1.10 10.22 21.24
N ALA A 209 0.66 9.27 20.41
CA ALA A 209 -0.20 9.55 19.27
C ALA A 209 -1.69 9.42 19.62
N SER A 210 -2.42 10.53 19.50
CA SER A 210 -3.86 10.61 19.66
C SER A 210 -4.61 10.13 18.41
N ARG A 211 -3.97 10.22 17.24
CA ARG A 211 -4.50 9.84 15.92
C ARG A 211 -3.52 8.99 15.13
N ALA A 212 -3.97 8.46 13.99
CA ALA A 212 -3.08 7.70 13.11
C ALA A 212 -2.13 8.63 12.36
N VAL A 213 -2.62 9.78 11.85
CA VAL A 213 -1.77 10.83 11.24
C VAL A 213 -1.55 11.96 12.24
N GLU A 214 -0.29 12.12 12.66
CA GLU A 214 0.13 13.12 13.63
C GLU A 214 1.08 14.16 13.03
N PHE A 215 0.62 15.41 13.07
CA PHE A 215 1.38 16.60 12.68
C PHE A 215 2.01 17.29 13.90
N GLY A 216 1.38 17.16 15.08
CA GLY A 216 1.69 17.98 16.26
C GLY A 216 1.51 19.48 15.99
N ASP A 217 2.32 20.28 16.67
CA ASP A 217 2.41 21.74 16.54
C ASP A 217 3.41 22.19 15.45
N GLY A 218 3.78 21.28 14.55
CA GLY A 218 4.89 21.47 13.58
C GLY A 218 6.27 21.15 14.16
N SER A 219 6.47 21.32 15.48
CA SER A 219 7.75 21.00 16.13
C SER A 219 7.87 19.52 16.47
N LEU A 220 6.75 18.81 16.67
CA LEU A 220 6.70 17.39 17.05
C LEU A 220 7.60 16.51 16.17
N VAL A 221 7.46 16.63 14.84
CA VAL A 221 8.18 15.77 13.89
C VAL A 221 9.68 16.08 13.92
N ALA A 222 10.05 17.35 13.83
CA ALA A 222 11.45 17.76 13.92
C ALA A 222 12.08 17.32 15.26
N ASN A 223 11.38 17.53 16.38
CA ASN A 223 11.82 17.12 17.71
C ASN A 223 11.96 15.60 17.83
N PHE A 224 11.02 14.83 17.26
CA PHE A 224 11.05 13.37 17.29
C PHE A 224 12.35 12.82 16.68
N PHE A 225 12.78 13.38 15.54
CA PHE A 225 13.99 12.95 14.85
C PHE A 225 15.26 13.56 15.46
N THR A 226 15.28 14.87 15.73
CA THR A 226 16.49 15.58 16.22
C THR A 226 16.87 15.22 17.65
N LYS A 227 15.91 14.81 18.49
CA LYS A 227 16.21 14.32 19.86
C LYS A 227 16.59 12.84 19.88
N ASN A 228 16.54 12.13 18.76
CA ASN A 228 17.03 10.76 18.68
C ASN A 228 18.57 10.77 18.69
N THR A 229 19.14 10.31 19.81
CA THR A 229 20.58 10.32 20.07
C THR A 229 21.43 9.53 19.07
N HIS A 230 20.81 8.58 18.35
CA HIS A 230 21.50 7.81 17.33
C HIS A 230 21.34 8.40 15.93
N LEU A 231 20.19 9.00 15.61
CA LEU A 231 19.93 9.53 14.27
C LEU A 231 20.76 10.79 13.96
N PHE A 232 20.93 11.65 14.96
CA PHE A 232 21.78 12.85 14.92
C PHE A 232 23.01 12.67 15.83
N CYS A 233 23.71 11.55 15.69
CA CYS A 233 24.95 11.32 16.44
C CYS A 233 26.09 12.25 15.98
N SER A 234 27.10 12.42 16.85
CA SER A 234 28.14 13.43 16.64
C SER A 234 28.98 13.18 15.39
N PHE A 235 29.29 11.92 15.09
CA PHE A 235 30.04 11.52 13.89
C PHE A 235 29.24 11.80 12.60
N ALA A 236 27.96 11.40 12.55
CA ALA A 236 27.13 11.64 11.37
C ALA A 236 26.95 13.15 11.10
N GLU A 237 26.82 13.95 12.16
CA GLU A 237 26.73 15.41 12.09
C GLU A 237 28.03 16.03 11.56
N ALA A 238 29.18 15.67 12.14
CA ALA A 238 30.49 16.21 11.76
C ALA A 238 30.86 15.92 10.29
N HIS A 239 30.32 14.83 9.73
CA HIS A 239 30.55 14.43 8.34
C HIS A 239 29.37 14.77 7.40
N GLY A 240 28.42 15.62 7.83
CA GLY A 240 27.38 16.17 6.96
C GLY A 240 26.28 15.19 6.55
N LEU A 241 26.20 13.98 7.11
CA LEU A 241 25.14 13.02 6.80
C LEU A 241 23.77 13.51 7.28
N CYS A 242 23.73 14.23 8.41
CA CYS A 242 22.50 14.80 8.96
C CYS A 242 21.85 15.86 8.05
N SER A 243 22.58 16.42 7.06
CA SER A 243 22.02 17.30 6.04
C SER A 243 20.92 16.64 5.22
N VAL A 244 21.01 15.33 4.99
CA VAL A 244 19.95 14.56 4.31
C VAL A 244 18.66 14.58 5.12
N PHE A 245 18.75 14.28 6.43
CA PHE A 245 17.59 14.29 7.31
C PHE A 245 16.98 15.67 7.44
N ARG A 246 17.81 16.72 7.58
CA ARG A 246 17.33 18.12 7.61
C ARG A 246 16.61 18.51 6.31
N SER A 247 17.19 18.16 5.15
CA SER A 247 16.56 18.43 3.86
C SER A 247 15.18 17.79 3.77
N VAL A 248 15.07 16.53 4.18
CA VAL A 248 13.82 15.78 4.20
C VAL A 248 12.81 16.39 5.19
N LEU A 249 13.24 16.78 6.39
CA LEU A 249 12.37 17.45 7.38
C LEU A 249 11.83 18.78 6.88
N ASN A 250 12.69 19.62 6.28
CA ASN A 250 12.32 20.91 5.70
C ASN A 250 11.28 20.78 4.58
N SER A 251 11.20 19.61 3.93
CA SER A 251 10.21 19.36 2.89
C SER A 251 8.77 19.22 3.42
N GLY A 252 8.60 19.10 4.73
CA GLY A 252 7.31 18.88 5.40
C GLY A 252 6.94 17.40 5.44
N LEU A 253 6.89 16.86 6.66
CA LEU A 253 6.58 15.47 6.99
C LEU A 253 5.59 15.39 8.15
N PHE A 254 5.02 14.21 8.34
CA PHE A 254 4.21 13.86 9.50
C PHE A 254 4.42 12.40 9.88
N LEU A 255 4.10 12.05 11.12
CA LEU A 255 4.26 10.69 11.64
C LEU A 255 2.96 9.90 11.48
N ARG A 256 3.08 8.60 11.26
CA ARG A 256 1.96 7.68 11.12
C ARG A 256 1.98 6.57 12.19
N ALA A 257 1.13 6.73 13.20
CA ALA A 257 0.90 5.78 14.28
C ALA A 257 -0.32 4.88 13.99
N ALA A 258 -0.17 3.95 13.05
CA ALA A 258 -1.29 3.18 12.51
C ALA A 258 -2.07 2.37 13.56
N ILE A 259 -3.41 2.39 13.49
CA ILE A 259 -4.32 1.49 14.21
C ILE A 259 -4.84 0.36 13.32
N THR A 260 -4.81 0.54 12.00
CA THR A 260 -5.14 -0.50 11.03
C THR A 260 -3.93 -0.95 10.21
N ARG A 261 -3.98 -2.18 9.67
CA ARG A 261 -2.96 -2.64 8.72
C ARG A 261 -2.98 -1.83 7.42
N ARG A 262 -4.16 -1.34 7.00
CA ARG A 262 -4.35 -0.51 5.80
C ARG A 262 -3.55 0.80 5.91
N GLU A 263 -3.67 1.49 7.03
CA GLU A 263 -2.83 2.65 7.36
C GLU A 263 -1.36 2.26 7.38
N PHE A 264 -1.01 1.16 8.06
CA PHE A 264 0.38 0.78 8.29
C PHE A 264 1.18 0.52 7.00
N ILE A 265 0.57 -0.15 6.02
CA ILE A 265 1.26 -0.61 4.79
C ILE A 265 1.20 0.38 3.64
N TYR A 266 0.38 1.43 3.73
CA TYR A 266 0.26 2.38 2.63
C TYR A 266 1.59 3.13 2.46
N TRP A 267 2.18 3.12 1.26
CA TRP A 267 3.49 3.72 1.02
C TRP A 267 3.50 4.53 -0.27
N LEU A 268 3.58 5.85 -0.10
CA LEU A 268 3.70 6.84 -1.17
C LEU A 268 4.47 8.07 -0.65
N PRO A 269 5.81 7.99 -0.57
CA PRO A 269 6.65 9.09 -0.08
C PRO A 269 6.35 10.40 -0.81
N GLY A 270 6.21 11.49 -0.04
CA GLY A 270 5.92 12.84 -0.56
C GLY A 270 4.44 13.26 -0.56
N LEU A 271 3.49 12.35 -0.34
CA LEU A 271 2.05 12.65 -0.24
C LEU A 271 1.48 12.27 1.14
N ASN A 272 0.26 11.71 1.20
CA ASN A 272 -0.47 11.42 2.42
C ASN A 272 -0.09 10.11 3.13
N ALA A 273 1.08 9.54 2.84
CA ALA A 273 1.57 8.34 3.53
C ALA A 273 2.19 8.66 4.90
N GLY A 274 3.04 9.69 4.98
CA GLY A 274 3.81 9.99 6.20
C GLY A 274 4.82 8.90 6.58
N ILE A 275 5.59 9.13 7.64
CA ILE A 275 6.59 8.18 8.14
C ILE A 275 5.92 7.19 9.11
N PRO A 276 5.87 5.88 8.80
CA PRO A 276 5.30 4.89 9.71
C PRO A 276 6.16 4.73 10.96
N LEU A 277 5.52 4.69 12.13
CA LEU A 277 6.19 4.35 13.37
C LEU A 277 6.25 2.82 13.52
N VAL A 278 7.41 2.25 13.20
CA VAL A 278 7.63 0.80 13.19
C VAL A 278 8.46 0.39 14.41
N PRO A 279 7.88 -0.35 15.38
CA PRO A 279 8.66 -0.86 16.50
C PRO A 279 9.63 -1.96 16.04
N LYS A 280 10.87 -1.93 16.54
CA LYS A 280 11.85 -3.01 16.37
C LYS A 280 12.26 -3.63 17.71
N ASP A 281 13.05 -4.69 17.63
CA ASP A 281 13.49 -5.45 18.80
C ASP A 281 14.63 -4.80 19.58
N ASP A 282 15.41 -3.93 18.94
CA ASP A 282 16.47 -3.15 19.57
C ASP A 282 16.52 -1.72 19.00
N ALA A 283 17.12 -0.79 19.76
CA ALA A 283 17.14 0.64 19.43
C ALA A 283 17.96 0.96 18.17
N ILE A 284 19.04 0.21 17.92
CA ILE A 284 19.92 0.43 16.76
C ILE A 284 19.24 -0.04 15.47
N HIS A 285 18.54 -1.17 15.50
CA HIS A 285 17.70 -1.62 14.40
C HIS A 285 16.52 -0.67 14.18
N GLU A 286 15.91 -0.12 15.23
CA GLU A 286 14.84 0.87 15.10
C GLU A 286 15.32 2.14 14.41
N VAL A 287 16.44 2.73 14.85
CA VAL A 287 16.94 3.99 14.27
C VAL A 287 17.45 3.83 12.84
N THR A 288 18.12 2.73 12.52
CA THR A 288 18.57 2.45 11.14
C THR A 288 17.39 2.19 10.20
N PHE A 289 16.32 1.55 10.70
CA PHE A 289 15.07 1.43 9.94
C PHE A 289 14.38 2.79 9.75
N GLN A 290 14.37 3.65 10.77
CA GLN A 290 13.88 5.03 10.65
C GLN A 290 14.71 5.85 9.66
N ALA A 291 16.04 5.73 9.68
CA ALA A 291 16.91 6.41 8.71
C ALA A 291 16.64 5.95 7.28
N HIS A 292 16.41 4.65 7.08
CA HIS A 292 16.01 4.08 5.79
C HIS A 292 14.68 4.68 5.31
N ASP A 293 13.62 4.57 6.11
CA ASP A 293 12.29 5.11 5.77
C ASP A 293 12.32 6.63 5.51
N LEU A 294 13.10 7.38 6.30
CA LEU A 294 13.25 8.82 6.14
C LEU A 294 13.97 9.18 4.83
N THR A 295 14.95 8.38 4.41
CA THR A 295 15.71 8.64 3.18
C THR A 295 14.86 8.48 1.93
N HIS A 296 13.84 7.62 1.92
CA HIS A 296 12.91 7.56 0.79
C HIS A 296 12.21 8.89 0.50
N PHE A 297 12.03 9.75 1.50
CA PHE A 297 11.42 11.07 1.32
C PHE A 297 12.37 12.10 0.70
N LEU A 298 13.65 11.75 0.50
CA LEU A 298 14.58 12.52 -0.33
C LEU A 298 14.20 12.46 -1.81
N LEU A 299 13.61 11.34 -2.23
CA LEU A 299 13.09 11.11 -3.57
C LEU A 299 11.59 10.78 -3.48
N PRO A 300 10.73 11.80 -3.27
CA PRO A 300 9.29 11.58 -3.28
C PRO A 300 8.85 10.96 -4.62
N ASP A 301 7.90 10.04 -4.57
CA ASP A 301 7.44 9.31 -5.77
C ASP A 301 6.96 10.28 -6.86
N LEU A 302 7.29 9.97 -8.12
CA LEU A 302 6.77 10.74 -9.26
C LEU A 302 5.23 10.66 -9.32
N ILE A 303 4.59 11.80 -9.55
CA ILE A 303 3.13 11.90 -9.61
C ILE A 303 2.62 11.38 -10.96
N PHE A 304 1.75 10.38 -10.90
CA PHE A 304 0.97 9.90 -12.02
C PHE A 304 -0.30 10.74 -12.21
N THR A 305 -0.41 11.44 -13.34
CA THR A 305 -1.50 12.40 -13.61
C THR A 305 -2.64 11.81 -14.44
N GLY A 306 -2.70 10.48 -14.60
CA GLY A 306 -3.64 9.80 -15.48
C GLY A 306 -3.11 9.47 -16.89
N THR A 307 -1.92 9.97 -17.26
CA THR A 307 -1.32 9.68 -18.58
C THR A 307 -0.60 8.34 -18.56
N ASN A 308 -1.22 7.32 -19.15
CA ASN A 308 -0.63 5.98 -19.28
C ASN A 308 0.19 5.85 -20.58
N GLY A 309 1.40 5.32 -20.47
CA GLY A 309 2.29 5.02 -21.60
C GLY A 309 3.45 4.12 -21.18
N SER A 310 4.16 3.54 -22.15
CA SER A 310 5.30 2.66 -21.87
C SER A 310 6.43 3.43 -21.19
N LEU A 311 6.76 4.62 -21.69
CA LEU A 311 7.75 5.49 -21.05
C LEU A 311 7.32 5.91 -19.65
N SER A 312 6.06 6.29 -19.46
CA SER A 312 5.51 6.69 -18.16
C SER A 312 5.67 5.56 -17.13
N ARG A 313 5.31 4.33 -17.51
CA ARG A 313 5.50 3.13 -16.67
C ARG A 313 6.96 2.89 -16.33
N ARG A 314 7.84 2.89 -17.35
CA ARG A 314 9.28 2.62 -17.15
C ARG A 314 9.91 3.65 -16.23
N LEU A 315 9.64 4.94 -16.45
CA LEU A 315 10.16 6.02 -15.62
C LEU A 315 9.68 5.94 -14.17
N TYR A 316 8.40 5.68 -13.94
CA TYR A 316 7.87 5.52 -12.59
C TYR A 316 8.58 4.39 -11.85
N ILE A 317 8.77 3.23 -12.52
CA ILE A 317 9.47 2.08 -11.93
C ILE A 317 10.95 2.41 -11.68
N ILE A 318 11.66 2.96 -12.67
CA ILE A 318 13.08 3.34 -12.53
C ILE A 318 13.26 4.30 -11.35
N TYR A 319 12.43 5.34 -11.27
CA TYR A 319 12.55 6.36 -10.23
C TYR A 319 12.37 5.79 -8.82
N ARG A 320 11.40 4.88 -8.63
CA ARG A 320 11.21 4.20 -7.34
C ARG A 320 12.32 3.22 -7.00
N MET A 321 12.82 2.48 -7.99
CA MET A 321 13.99 1.62 -7.77
C MET A 321 15.26 2.43 -7.48
N LEU A 322 15.40 3.63 -8.05
CA LEU A 322 16.46 4.57 -7.67
C LEU A 322 16.31 5.01 -6.21
N SER A 323 15.09 5.32 -5.75
CA SER A 323 14.82 5.66 -4.33
C SER A 323 15.29 4.55 -3.38
N GLU A 324 15.00 3.28 -3.68
CA GLU A 324 15.50 2.12 -2.91
C GLU A 324 17.04 2.02 -2.97
N ALA A 325 17.62 2.07 -4.16
CA ALA A 325 19.07 1.95 -4.33
C ALA A 325 19.86 3.05 -3.61
N ILE A 326 19.33 4.28 -3.61
CA ILE A 326 19.90 5.43 -2.90
C ILE A 326 19.76 5.26 -1.38
N THR A 327 18.57 4.84 -0.94
CA THR A 327 18.27 4.62 0.47
C THR A 327 19.20 3.56 1.07
N LEU A 328 19.42 2.44 0.36
CA LEU A 328 20.34 1.40 0.81
C LEU A 328 21.78 1.88 0.97
N VAL A 329 22.31 2.65 0.01
CA VAL A 329 23.68 3.16 0.11
C VAL A 329 23.79 4.20 1.23
N PHE A 330 22.86 5.14 1.31
CA PHE A 330 22.92 6.18 2.33
C PHE A 330 22.65 5.62 3.74
N ALA A 331 21.49 4.99 3.96
CA ALA A 331 21.04 4.59 5.29
C ALA A 331 21.70 3.29 5.77
N ASP A 332 21.88 2.30 4.90
CA ASP A 332 22.37 0.96 5.30
C ASP A 332 23.88 0.74 5.07
N MET A 333 24.57 1.64 4.36
CA MET A 333 26.04 1.65 4.30
C MET A 333 26.63 2.85 5.06
N LEU A 334 26.42 4.08 4.57
CA LEU A 334 27.12 5.28 5.09
C LEU A 334 26.69 5.62 6.52
N PHE A 335 25.39 5.71 6.77
CA PHE A 335 24.86 6.03 8.11
C PHE A 335 25.17 4.91 9.12
N VAL A 336 25.07 3.64 8.70
CA VAL A 336 25.49 2.50 9.52
C VAL A 336 26.98 2.57 9.88
N GLU A 337 27.85 2.92 8.93
CA GLU A 337 29.27 3.11 9.21
C GLU A 337 29.52 4.29 10.17
N ALA A 338 28.75 5.38 10.05
CA ALA A 338 28.81 6.50 10.99
C ALA A 338 28.43 6.06 12.41
N LEU A 339 27.37 5.27 12.57
CA LEU A 339 26.99 4.70 13.88
C LEU A 339 28.09 3.79 14.46
N ARG A 340 28.75 3.00 13.61
CA ARG A 340 29.87 2.15 14.03
C ARG A 340 31.07 2.99 14.49
N ARG A 341 31.39 4.07 13.78
CA ARG A 341 32.50 4.99 14.11
C ARG A 341 32.21 5.86 15.33
N GLU A 342 30.94 6.12 15.64
CA GLU A 342 30.49 6.70 16.92
C GLU A 342 30.84 5.79 18.12
N GLY A 343 31.08 4.49 17.88
CA GLY A 343 31.40 3.50 18.92
C GLY A 343 30.21 2.70 19.41
N LEU A 344 29.10 2.66 18.66
CA LEU A 344 27.94 1.85 19.03
C LEU A 344 28.19 0.36 18.77
N GLU A 345 27.90 -0.47 19.78
CA GLU A 345 28.01 -1.93 19.67
C GLU A 345 26.75 -2.53 19.04
N TYR A 346 26.91 -3.15 17.86
CA TYR A 346 25.84 -3.85 17.16
C TYR A 346 26.45 -4.89 16.21
N ASP A 347 25.69 -5.95 15.90
CA ASP A 347 26.09 -6.94 14.88
C ASP A 347 25.80 -6.41 13.48
N TRP A 348 26.73 -5.61 12.95
CA TRP A 348 26.64 -4.98 11.63
C TRP A 348 26.61 -5.99 10.47
N GLU A 349 27.15 -7.21 10.67
CA GLU A 349 27.17 -8.29 9.68
C GLU A 349 25.75 -8.80 9.35
N LYS A 350 24.76 -8.56 10.22
CA LYS A 350 23.34 -8.88 9.91
C LYS A 350 22.76 -8.02 8.79
N ARG A 351 23.33 -6.83 8.54
CA ARG A 351 22.83 -5.95 7.47
C ARG A 351 23.22 -6.40 6.08
N LYS A 352 24.17 -7.34 5.91
CA LYS A 352 24.63 -7.95 4.63
C LYS A 352 25.13 -6.98 3.54
N ILE A 353 24.59 -5.77 3.43
CA ILE A 353 25.05 -4.70 2.56
C ILE A 353 26.23 -3.92 3.17
N TRP A 354 26.29 -3.75 4.49
CA TRP A 354 27.44 -3.10 5.14
C TRP A 354 28.77 -3.84 4.92
N PRO A 355 28.85 -5.20 5.01
CA PRO A 355 30.06 -5.92 4.63
C PRO A 355 30.50 -5.69 3.18
N VAL A 356 29.56 -5.48 2.25
CA VAL A 356 29.89 -5.12 0.86
C VAL A 356 30.56 -3.75 0.82
N PHE A 357 30.03 -2.76 1.54
CA PHE A 357 30.66 -1.43 1.64
C PHE A 357 32.08 -1.51 2.22
N ARG A 358 32.27 -2.21 3.34
CA ARG A 358 33.59 -2.43 3.95
C ARG A 358 34.58 -3.01 2.94
N ASP A 359 34.18 -4.07 2.26
CA ASP A 359 35.05 -4.81 1.34
C ASP A 359 35.28 -4.07 0.00
N CYS A 360 34.51 -3.01 -0.30
CA CYS A 360 34.83 -2.10 -1.41
C CYS A 360 36.07 -1.22 -1.12
N GLY A 361 36.48 -1.10 0.14
CA GLY A 361 37.69 -0.37 0.53
C GLY A 361 37.63 1.15 0.33
N LEU A 362 36.42 1.72 0.30
CA LEU A 362 36.22 3.17 0.16
C LEU A 362 36.01 3.79 1.54
N ASP A 363 36.75 4.85 1.87
CA ASP A 363 36.51 5.65 3.07
C ASP A 363 35.89 7.02 2.69
N PRO A 364 34.59 7.23 2.97
CA PRO A 364 33.89 8.49 2.70
C PRO A 364 34.14 9.58 3.76
N PHE A 365 34.82 9.26 4.88
CA PHE A 365 34.92 10.13 6.05
C PHE A 365 36.34 10.63 6.35
N GLU A 366 37.26 10.57 5.38
CA GLU A 366 38.58 11.18 5.57
C GLU A 366 38.47 12.72 5.69
N PRO A 367 39.35 13.35 6.50
CA PRO A 367 38.99 14.58 7.21
C PRO A 367 39.02 15.90 6.41
N SER A 368 39.25 15.90 5.09
CA SER A 368 39.65 17.15 4.41
C SER A 368 38.78 17.67 3.28
N GLU A 369 37.85 16.92 2.67
CA GLU A 369 37.10 17.43 1.50
C GLU A 369 35.65 16.89 1.40
N PRO A 370 34.60 17.74 1.48
CA PRO A 370 33.21 17.34 1.19
C PRO A 370 33.03 16.67 -0.18
N GLN A 371 33.90 17.02 -1.13
CA GLN A 371 33.97 16.42 -2.46
C GLN A 371 34.33 14.92 -2.41
N GLN A 372 35.10 14.48 -1.40
CA GLN A 372 35.44 13.06 -1.23
C GLN A 372 34.22 12.24 -0.83
N LEU A 373 33.45 12.68 0.15
CA LEU A 373 32.18 12.03 0.55
C LEU A 373 31.26 11.89 -0.66
N LEU A 374 31.05 12.98 -1.41
CA LEU A 374 30.18 12.98 -2.57
C LEU A 374 30.69 12.05 -3.68
N SER A 375 31.99 12.01 -3.93
CA SER A 375 32.63 11.13 -4.92
C SER A 375 32.51 9.64 -4.54
N VAL A 376 32.78 9.30 -3.29
CA VAL A 376 32.60 7.94 -2.76
C VAL A 376 31.13 7.55 -2.81
N PHE A 377 30.23 8.43 -2.41
CA PHE A 377 28.78 8.18 -2.47
C PHE A 377 28.33 7.91 -3.91
N ARG A 378 28.75 8.73 -4.89
CA ARG A 378 28.47 8.50 -6.30
C ARG A 378 28.97 7.14 -6.78
N THR A 379 30.20 6.77 -6.42
CA THR A 379 30.82 5.49 -6.81
C THR A 379 30.03 4.29 -6.27
N LEU A 380 29.61 4.35 -5.01
CA LEU A 380 28.78 3.32 -4.39
C LEU A 380 27.38 3.26 -5.02
N LEU A 381 26.77 4.42 -5.30
CA LEU A 381 25.47 4.49 -5.96
C LEU A 381 25.52 3.88 -7.35
N GLU A 382 26.54 4.17 -8.15
CA GLU A 382 26.66 3.57 -9.48
C GLU A 382 26.79 2.04 -9.42
N ALA A 383 27.54 1.51 -8.46
CA ALA A 383 27.64 0.06 -8.26
C ALA A 383 26.30 -0.53 -7.81
N ASN A 384 25.63 0.11 -6.85
CA ASN A 384 24.36 -0.37 -6.33
C ASN A 384 23.23 -0.27 -7.35
N ILE A 385 23.14 0.81 -8.11
CA ILE A 385 22.14 1.02 -9.16
C ILE A 385 22.32 -0.02 -10.27
N ALA A 386 23.57 -0.28 -10.70
CA ALA A 386 23.84 -1.31 -11.69
C ALA A 386 23.33 -2.68 -11.24
N TYR A 387 23.52 -3.02 -9.96
CA TYR A 387 23.00 -4.28 -9.43
C TYR A 387 21.49 -4.26 -9.24
N CYS A 388 20.94 -3.30 -8.49
CA CYS A 388 19.53 -3.26 -8.10
C CYS A 388 18.59 -3.08 -9.30
N LEU A 389 18.97 -2.25 -10.28
CA LEU A 389 18.11 -1.93 -11.42
C LEU A 389 18.40 -2.79 -12.66
N MET A 390 19.61 -3.34 -12.80
CA MET A 390 20.00 -4.08 -14.01
C MET A 390 20.48 -5.52 -13.74
N GLY A 391 20.66 -5.91 -12.47
CA GLY A 391 21.21 -7.20 -12.08
C GLY A 391 22.69 -7.37 -12.40
N GLU A 392 23.43 -6.26 -12.56
CA GLU A 392 24.86 -6.25 -12.92
C GLU A 392 25.73 -6.02 -11.68
N ASP A 393 26.53 -7.02 -11.29
CA ASP A 393 27.40 -6.95 -10.10
C ASP A 393 28.87 -6.60 -10.42
N VAL A 394 29.19 -6.29 -11.68
CA VAL A 394 30.56 -6.07 -12.15
C VAL A 394 31.24 -4.92 -11.43
N LYS A 395 30.55 -3.78 -11.25
CA LYS A 395 31.09 -2.61 -10.53
C LYS A 395 31.46 -2.93 -9.08
N TYR A 396 30.66 -3.72 -8.36
CA TYR A 396 31.02 -4.17 -7.02
C TYR A 396 32.26 -5.07 -7.04
N ARG A 397 32.32 -6.03 -7.97
CA ARG A 397 33.49 -6.91 -8.11
C ARG A 397 34.76 -6.14 -8.45
N GLU A 398 34.69 -5.09 -9.28
CA GLU A 398 35.83 -4.22 -9.58
C GLU A 398 36.35 -3.52 -8.33
N LEU A 399 35.46 -2.91 -7.54
CA LEU A 399 35.82 -2.23 -6.28
C LEU A 399 36.45 -3.20 -5.28
N MET A 400 35.80 -4.34 -5.04
CA MET A 400 36.27 -5.34 -4.09
C MET A 400 37.54 -6.04 -4.56
N SER A 401 37.68 -6.35 -5.85
CA SER A 401 38.90 -6.96 -6.43
C SER A 401 40.10 -6.05 -6.20
N LYS A 402 39.94 -4.74 -6.42
CA LYS A 402 40.99 -3.76 -6.19
C LYS A 402 41.41 -3.70 -4.72
N HIS A 403 40.47 -3.81 -3.78
CA HIS A 403 40.74 -3.71 -2.34
C HIS A 403 41.26 -5.02 -1.73
N LEU A 404 40.61 -6.14 -2.04
CA LEU A 404 40.88 -7.47 -1.46
C LEU A 404 41.98 -8.24 -2.20
N GLY A 405 42.35 -7.83 -3.41
CA GLY A 405 43.31 -8.55 -4.25
C GLY A 405 42.76 -9.84 -4.86
N THR A 406 41.44 -10.02 -4.89
CA THR A 406 40.78 -11.20 -5.48
C THR A 406 40.61 -11.05 -7.00
N PRO A 407 40.64 -12.14 -7.80
CA PRO A 407 40.36 -12.04 -9.23
C PRO A 407 38.96 -11.48 -9.52
N LEU A 408 38.81 -10.63 -10.55
CA LEU A 408 37.53 -10.03 -10.93
C LEU A 408 36.44 -11.06 -11.27
N ALA A 409 36.82 -12.25 -11.74
CA ALA A 409 35.89 -13.33 -12.08
C ALA A 409 35.24 -13.98 -10.84
N GLU A 410 35.85 -13.86 -9.66
CA GLU A 410 35.35 -14.41 -8.42
C GLU A 410 34.32 -13.46 -7.78
N VAL A 411 33.27 -14.03 -7.18
CA VAL A 411 32.28 -13.27 -6.42
C VAL A 411 32.69 -13.33 -4.94
N PRO A 412 33.06 -12.21 -4.31
CA PRO A 412 33.44 -12.21 -2.90
C PRO A 412 32.29 -12.71 -2.00
N PRO A 413 32.58 -13.38 -0.87
CA PRO A 413 31.55 -13.94 0.02
C PRO A 413 30.53 -12.90 0.53
N ALA A 414 30.99 -11.69 0.86
CA ALA A 414 30.11 -10.59 1.28
C ALA A 414 29.11 -10.21 0.18
N LEU A 415 29.58 -10.14 -1.07
CA LEU A 415 28.73 -9.85 -2.23
C LEU A 415 27.74 -10.99 -2.47
N GLN A 416 28.14 -12.25 -2.35
CA GLN A 416 27.21 -13.38 -2.48
C GLN A 416 26.12 -13.34 -1.41
N SER A 417 26.49 -13.09 -0.15
CA SER A 417 25.52 -13.01 0.96
C SER A 417 24.55 -11.82 0.81
N PHE A 418 25.03 -10.70 0.28
CA PHE A 418 24.18 -9.57 -0.11
C PHE A 418 23.19 -9.97 -1.21
N LYS A 419 23.65 -10.63 -2.27
CA LYS A 419 22.79 -11.10 -3.38
C LYS A 419 21.72 -12.07 -2.89
N ASP A 420 22.09 -13.04 -2.06
CA ASP A 420 21.17 -14.03 -1.49
C ASP A 420 20.10 -13.38 -0.61
N LYS A 421 20.43 -12.30 0.10
CA LYS A 421 19.47 -11.57 0.93
C LYS A 421 18.61 -10.61 0.11
N TYR A 422 19.21 -9.75 -0.71
CA TYR A 422 18.55 -8.58 -1.29
C TYR A 422 18.00 -8.78 -2.70
N MET A 423 18.46 -9.78 -3.47
CA MET A 423 17.87 -10.06 -4.79
C MET A 423 16.36 -10.34 -4.71
N PRO A 424 15.84 -11.13 -3.75
CA PRO A 424 14.39 -11.28 -3.54
C PRO A 424 13.67 -9.94 -3.32
N PHE A 425 14.25 -9.04 -2.53
CA PHE A 425 13.67 -7.72 -2.26
C PHE A 425 13.56 -6.90 -3.54
N PHE A 426 14.64 -6.79 -4.32
CA PHE A 426 14.60 -6.04 -5.57
C PHE A 426 13.61 -6.61 -6.59
N VAL A 427 13.50 -7.94 -6.69
CA VAL A 427 12.51 -8.59 -7.56
C VAL A 427 11.08 -8.24 -7.14
N GLU A 428 10.80 -8.30 -5.84
CA GLU A 428 9.48 -7.95 -5.31
C GLU A 428 9.19 -6.45 -5.41
N ASP A 429 10.18 -5.58 -5.22
CA ASP A 429 9.99 -4.12 -5.36
C ASP A 429 9.68 -3.73 -6.79
N PHE A 430 10.29 -4.40 -7.78
CA PHE A 430 9.92 -4.28 -9.19
C PHE A 430 8.46 -4.69 -9.44
N ARG A 431 8.04 -5.84 -8.90
CA ARG A 431 6.68 -6.37 -9.06
C ARG A 431 5.65 -5.46 -8.38
N TRP A 432 5.92 -5.11 -7.13
CA TRP A 432 5.10 -4.24 -6.29
C TRP A 432 4.94 -2.86 -6.93
N THR A 433 6.03 -2.26 -7.41
CA THR A 433 5.99 -0.97 -8.11
C THR A 433 5.22 -1.05 -9.43
N SER A 434 5.43 -2.11 -10.21
CA SER A 434 4.68 -2.31 -11.45
C SER A 434 3.19 -2.50 -11.19
N GLN A 435 2.81 -3.17 -10.09
CA GLN A 435 1.42 -3.34 -9.69
C GLN A 435 0.80 -2.01 -9.24
N ASN A 436 1.51 -1.20 -8.44
CA ASN A 436 1.06 0.14 -8.06
C ASN A 436 0.77 1.00 -9.29
N TYR A 437 1.69 1.00 -10.27
CA TYR A 437 1.48 1.70 -11.53
C TYR A 437 0.27 1.15 -12.31
N ALA A 438 0.12 -0.17 -12.40
CA ALA A 438 -1.02 -0.78 -13.07
C ALA A 438 -2.36 -0.38 -12.43
N CYS A 439 -2.45 -0.38 -11.09
CA CYS A 439 -3.63 0.07 -10.36
C CYS A 439 -3.96 1.55 -10.65
N MET A 440 -2.94 2.42 -10.71
CA MET A 440 -3.16 3.82 -11.08
C MET A 440 -3.60 3.98 -12.54
N ALA A 441 -3.00 3.22 -13.46
CA ALA A 441 -3.31 3.24 -14.88
C ALA A 441 -4.73 2.72 -15.19
N GLU A 442 -5.19 1.68 -14.50
CA GLU A 442 -6.57 1.19 -14.59
C GLU A 442 -7.59 2.26 -14.17
N LYS A 443 -7.19 3.14 -13.23
CA LYS A 443 -7.99 4.26 -12.72
C LYS A 443 -7.56 5.61 -13.33
N ALA A 444 -6.95 5.62 -14.52
CA ALA A 444 -6.40 6.82 -15.16
C ALA A 444 -7.37 8.04 -15.20
N PRO A 445 -8.68 7.87 -15.51
CA PRO A 445 -9.62 9.00 -15.43
C PRO A 445 -9.82 9.56 -14.01
N GLU A 446 -9.82 8.71 -12.98
CA GLU A 446 -9.87 9.13 -11.57
C GLU A 446 -8.60 9.88 -11.20
N MET A 447 -7.43 9.37 -11.60
CA MET A 447 -6.12 10.00 -11.36
C MET A 447 -6.01 11.37 -12.04
N SER A 448 -6.55 11.52 -13.25
CA SER A 448 -6.56 12.80 -13.95
C SER A 448 -7.42 13.84 -13.22
N ARG A 449 -8.62 13.46 -12.75
CA ARG A 449 -9.47 14.33 -11.92
C ARG A 449 -8.80 14.67 -10.60
N TRP A 450 -8.19 13.70 -9.93
CA TRP A 450 -7.43 13.95 -8.71
C TRP A 450 -6.33 14.98 -8.94
N TRP A 451 -5.56 14.83 -10.02
CA TRP A 451 -4.50 15.78 -10.31
C TRP A 451 -5.02 17.21 -10.56
N GLN A 452 -6.18 17.37 -11.20
CA GLN A 452 -6.83 18.68 -11.34
C GLN A 452 -7.16 19.34 -9.99
N LEU A 453 -7.48 18.55 -8.97
CA LEU A 453 -7.74 19.04 -7.61
C LEU A 453 -6.42 19.28 -6.83
N ALA A 454 -5.42 18.42 -7.01
CA ALA A 454 -4.17 18.46 -6.25
C ALA A 454 -3.14 19.47 -6.79
N ALA A 455 -3.10 19.71 -8.11
CA ALA A 455 -2.11 20.60 -8.73
C ALA A 455 -2.16 22.05 -8.20
N PRO A 456 -3.33 22.67 -7.98
CA PRO A 456 -3.39 23.99 -7.34
C PRO A 456 -2.80 23.98 -5.93
N ILE A 457 -3.06 22.93 -5.15
CA ILE A 457 -2.48 22.78 -3.81
C ILE A 457 -0.96 22.70 -3.90
N ARG A 458 -0.40 21.90 -4.83
CA ARG A 458 1.05 21.81 -5.08
C ARG A 458 1.68 23.19 -5.25
N THR A 459 1.05 24.05 -6.06
CA THR A 459 1.52 25.43 -6.29
C THR A 459 1.34 26.31 -5.05
N ILE A 460 0.26 26.15 -4.28
CA ILE A 460 0.04 26.88 -3.03
C ILE A 460 1.20 26.62 -2.05
N ILE A 461 1.58 25.35 -1.86
CA ILE A 461 2.68 24.96 -0.97
C ILE A 461 4.08 25.05 -1.58
N ASN A 462 4.22 25.72 -2.73
CA ASN A 462 5.50 25.92 -3.45
C ASN A 462 6.27 24.61 -3.69
N GLN A 463 5.57 23.54 -4.05
CA GLN A 463 6.14 22.22 -4.35
C GLN A 463 6.20 21.94 -5.86
N ASP A 464 5.99 22.95 -6.70
CA ASP A 464 6.08 22.89 -8.16
C ASP A 464 7.53 23.01 -8.66
N MET A 465 8.40 23.67 -7.91
CA MET A 465 9.83 23.74 -8.21
C MET A 465 10.60 22.67 -7.44
N ALA A 466 11.37 21.86 -8.17
CA ALA A 466 12.41 21.04 -7.55
C ALA A 466 13.53 21.99 -7.11
N GLY A 467 13.51 22.42 -5.85
CA GLY A 467 14.66 23.08 -5.25
C GLY A 467 15.75 22.04 -4.94
N PRO A 468 16.91 22.50 -4.44
CA PRO A 468 17.94 21.60 -3.91
C PRO A 468 17.35 20.61 -2.90
N GLY A 469 17.78 19.34 -2.97
CA GLY A 469 17.41 18.32 -2.01
C GLY A 469 15.98 17.77 -2.12
N ALA A 470 15.35 17.47 -0.98
CA ALA A 470 14.04 16.80 -0.88
C ALA A 470 12.82 17.66 -1.26
N SER A 471 13.03 18.85 -1.84
CA SER A 471 11.98 19.84 -2.10
C SER A 471 11.30 19.65 -3.46
N GLY A 472 9.97 19.70 -3.53
CA GLY A 472 9.23 19.70 -4.79
C GLY A 472 8.77 18.32 -5.27
N LEU A 473 7.50 18.28 -5.69
CA LEU A 473 6.79 17.10 -6.20
C LEU A 473 6.68 17.17 -7.72
N GLN A 474 7.31 16.22 -8.41
CA GLN A 474 7.35 16.18 -9.86
C GLN A 474 6.39 15.14 -10.42
N THR A 475 5.72 15.48 -11.50
CA THR A 475 4.98 14.51 -12.32
C THR A 475 5.93 13.67 -13.16
N ILE A 476 5.48 12.50 -13.59
CA ILE A 476 6.26 11.64 -14.50
C ILE A 476 6.60 12.39 -15.80
N ALA A 477 5.68 13.21 -16.31
CA ALA A 477 5.89 13.98 -17.53
C ALA A 477 6.93 15.10 -17.37
N GLU A 478 6.88 15.85 -16.25
CA GLU A 478 7.89 16.87 -15.94
C GLU A 478 9.28 16.25 -15.82
N PHE A 479 9.39 15.08 -15.16
CA PHE A 479 10.67 14.37 -15.05
C PHE A 479 11.17 13.83 -16.39
N ALA A 480 10.28 13.23 -17.21
CA ALA A 480 10.61 12.78 -18.56
C ALA A 480 11.19 13.91 -19.42
N GLN A 481 10.61 15.11 -19.32
CA GLN A 481 11.08 16.28 -20.06
C GLN A 481 12.48 16.71 -19.63
N LYS A 482 12.78 16.72 -18.32
CA LYS A 482 14.09 17.12 -17.80
C LYS A 482 15.23 16.23 -18.29
N ILE A 483 14.99 14.93 -18.36
CA ILE A 483 16.01 13.98 -18.81
C ILE A 483 15.95 13.70 -20.33
N HIS A 484 15.12 14.45 -21.05
CA HIS A 484 14.89 14.29 -22.49
C HIS A 484 14.52 12.84 -22.88
N ALA A 485 13.73 12.16 -22.04
CA ALA A 485 13.35 10.78 -22.28
C ALA A 485 12.37 10.65 -23.45
N THR A 486 12.55 9.59 -24.23
CA THR A 486 11.69 9.25 -25.36
C THR A 486 11.25 7.79 -25.28
N GLU A 487 10.15 7.44 -25.95
CA GLU A 487 9.64 6.07 -25.98
C GLU A 487 10.66 5.07 -26.54
N THR A 488 11.56 5.52 -27.44
CA THR A 488 12.58 4.69 -28.07
C THR A 488 13.88 4.59 -27.28
N MET A 489 14.03 5.32 -26.16
CA MET A 489 15.24 5.27 -25.35
C MET A 489 15.41 3.87 -24.74
N ASP A 490 16.62 3.33 -24.81
CA ASP A 490 16.95 2.04 -24.21
C ASP A 490 16.80 2.11 -22.68
N GLY A 491 16.44 0.98 -22.07
CA GLY A 491 16.23 0.91 -20.63
C GLY A 491 17.47 1.28 -19.82
N ARG A 492 18.67 0.89 -20.27
CA ARG A 492 19.93 1.22 -19.61
C ARG A 492 20.20 2.72 -19.66
N ASP A 493 20.05 3.32 -20.82
CA ASP A 493 20.27 4.76 -21.01
C ASP A 493 19.25 5.56 -20.18
N LEU A 494 18.00 5.11 -20.12
CA LEU A 494 16.96 5.72 -19.31
C LEU A 494 17.27 5.68 -17.81
N VAL A 495 17.81 4.55 -17.31
CA VAL A 495 18.25 4.41 -15.91
C VAL A 495 19.36 5.42 -15.59
N TRP A 496 20.38 5.52 -16.43
CA TRP A 496 21.51 6.41 -16.18
C TRP A 496 21.15 7.89 -16.35
N ALA A 497 20.30 8.23 -17.32
CA ALA A 497 19.77 9.59 -17.46
C ALA A 497 18.95 10.02 -16.24
N ALA A 498 18.09 9.12 -15.73
CA ALA A 498 17.34 9.37 -14.51
C ALA A 498 18.25 9.50 -13.27
N PHE A 499 19.26 8.64 -13.16
CA PHE A 499 20.25 8.73 -12.08
C PHE A 499 21.01 10.06 -12.10
N GLU A 500 21.50 10.50 -13.26
CA GLU A 500 22.28 11.74 -13.35
C GLU A 500 21.45 12.95 -12.92
N GLU A 501 20.21 13.08 -13.42
CA GLU A 501 19.31 14.16 -13.02
C GLU A 501 19.01 14.12 -11.52
N VAL A 502 18.72 12.94 -10.96
CA VAL A 502 18.50 12.78 -9.51
C VAL A 502 19.75 13.17 -8.72
N PHE A 503 20.92 12.70 -9.14
CA PHE A 503 22.17 12.96 -8.43
C PHE A 503 22.49 14.46 -8.42
N GLN A 504 22.39 15.12 -9.59
CA GLN A 504 22.69 16.54 -9.72
C GLN A 504 21.66 17.44 -9.04
N SER A 505 20.37 17.17 -9.19
CA SER A 505 19.31 18.05 -8.69
C SER A 505 18.92 17.81 -7.23
N ARG A 506 19.07 16.57 -6.73
CA ARG A 506 18.60 16.16 -5.39
C ARG A 506 19.74 15.84 -4.44
N LEU A 507 20.70 15.02 -4.85
CA LEU A 507 21.67 14.45 -3.92
C LEU A 507 22.88 15.35 -3.69
N ALA A 508 23.57 15.74 -4.77
CA ALA A 508 24.79 16.53 -4.69
C ALA A 508 24.63 17.85 -3.92
N PRO A 509 23.55 18.64 -4.10
CA PRO A 509 23.39 19.89 -3.37
C PRO A 509 23.36 19.70 -1.84
N ILE A 510 22.85 18.57 -1.34
CA ILE A 510 22.77 18.32 0.12
C ILE A 510 24.15 18.14 0.76
N PHE A 511 25.10 17.59 0.02
CA PHE A 511 26.46 17.34 0.51
C PHE A 511 27.40 18.51 0.23
N LEU A 512 27.10 19.32 -0.81
CA LEU A 512 27.90 20.49 -1.16
C LEU A 512 27.50 21.72 -0.34
N ASP A 513 26.21 21.88 -0.05
CA ASP A 513 25.68 22.99 0.73
C ASP A 513 25.27 22.48 2.12
N SER A 514 25.72 23.14 3.18
CA SER A 514 25.28 22.81 4.55
C SER A 514 23.78 23.10 4.69
N VAL A 515 22.96 22.05 4.74
CA VAL A 515 21.51 22.18 4.94
C VAL A 515 21.22 22.43 6.41
N GLN A 516 20.65 23.59 6.70
CA GLN A 516 20.13 23.92 8.02
C GLN A 516 18.66 23.53 8.13
N LEU A 517 18.24 23.14 9.33
CA LEU A 517 16.83 22.87 9.60
C LEU A 517 16.04 24.19 9.54
N GLU A 518 14.84 24.16 8.97
CA GLU A 518 13.91 25.29 8.92
C GLU A 518 13.62 25.78 10.36
N PRO A 519 14.00 27.01 10.71
CA PRO A 519 13.81 27.54 12.06
C PRO A 519 12.35 27.76 12.44
N ASP A 520 11.43 27.94 11.46
CA ASP A 520 9.99 28.04 11.74
C ASP A 520 9.27 26.70 11.53
N PRO A 521 8.84 26.02 12.61
CA PRO A 521 8.07 24.78 12.49
C PRO A 521 6.75 24.93 11.73
N SER A 522 6.19 26.14 11.67
CA SER A 522 4.92 26.40 10.98
C SER A 522 5.05 26.25 9.47
N ALA A 523 6.20 26.64 8.89
CA ALA A 523 6.49 26.45 7.48
C ALA A 523 6.58 24.96 7.10
N MET A 524 7.27 24.15 7.92
CA MET A 524 7.31 22.70 7.74
C MET A 524 5.92 22.06 7.88
N LEU A 525 5.13 22.51 8.87
CA LEU A 525 3.76 22.06 9.08
C LEU A 525 2.86 22.37 7.88
N PHE A 526 2.95 23.57 7.33
CA PHE A 526 2.17 23.98 6.16
C PHE A 526 2.46 23.10 4.94
N ALA A 527 3.74 22.83 4.65
CA ALA A 527 4.13 21.93 3.58
C ALA A 527 3.63 20.49 3.83
N ALA A 528 3.82 19.97 5.06
CA ALA A 528 3.39 18.63 5.46
C ALA A 528 1.87 18.46 5.29
N PHE A 529 1.10 19.43 5.78
CA PHE A 529 -0.36 19.39 5.74
C PHE A 529 -0.91 19.57 4.33
N GLY A 530 -0.29 20.42 3.51
CA GLY A 530 -0.66 20.55 2.10
C GLY A 530 -0.41 19.27 1.31
N ARG A 531 0.75 18.61 1.49
CA ARG A 531 1.04 17.30 0.88
C ARG A 531 0.04 16.22 1.31
N TYR A 532 -0.33 16.22 2.59
CA TYR A 532 -1.39 15.37 3.11
C TYR A 532 -2.73 15.62 2.41
N MET A 533 -3.15 16.88 2.29
CA MET A 533 -4.42 17.23 1.64
C MET A 533 -4.41 16.94 0.13
N MET A 534 -3.27 17.12 -0.56
CA MET A 534 -3.11 16.68 -1.95
C MET A 534 -3.46 15.21 -2.11
N GLY A 535 -2.93 14.34 -1.24
CA GLY A 535 -3.25 12.91 -1.28
C GLY A 535 -4.73 12.64 -0.96
N GLN A 536 -5.30 13.30 0.05
CA GLN A 536 -6.69 13.13 0.46
C GLN A 536 -7.72 13.55 -0.62
N CYS A 537 -7.36 14.47 -1.51
CA CYS A 537 -8.23 14.88 -2.61
C CYS A 537 -8.63 13.74 -3.56
N ILE A 538 -7.97 12.57 -3.51
CA ILE A 538 -8.39 11.39 -4.30
C ILE A 538 -9.83 10.99 -3.98
N LEU A 539 -10.26 11.16 -2.72
CA LEU A 539 -11.62 10.84 -2.30
C LEU A 539 -12.64 11.78 -2.98
N LEU A 540 -12.31 13.07 -3.09
CA LEU A 540 -13.13 14.06 -3.78
C LEU A 540 -13.22 13.79 -5.29
N ALA A 541 -12.11 13.34 -5.89
CA ALA A 541 -12.07 12.96 -7.31
C ALA A 541 -12.90 11.69 -7.61
N ARG A 542 -12.91 10.73 -6.67
CA ARG A 542 -13.71 9.51 -6.75
C ARG A 542 -15.21 9.81 -6.66
N PHE A 543 -15.61 10.68 -5.74
CA PHE A 543 -17.01 11.07 -5.51
C PHE A 543 -17.36 12.43 -6.12
N ASN A 544 -16.77 12.77 -7.27
CA ASN A 544 -16.93 14.08 -7.92
C ASN A 544 -18.37 14.43 -8.32
N PHE A 545 -19.27 13.44 -8.38
CA PHE A 545 -20.68 13.64 -8.70
C PHE A 545 -21.47 14.24 -7.53
N LEU A 546 -20.88 14.30 -6.33
CA LEU A 546 -21.47 14.97 -5.17
C LEU A 546 -21.07 16.45 -5.16
N PRO A 547 -22.03 17.39 -5.02
CA PRO A 547 -21.71 18.81 -4.85
C PRO A 547 -20.78 19.08 -3.65
N GLU A 548 -20.91 18.30 -2.59
CA GLU A 548 -20.09 18.42 -1.38
C GLU A 548 -18.59 18.16 -1.65
N SER A 549 -18.26 17.38 -2.68
CA SER A 549 -16.86 17.18 -3.09
C SER A 549 -16.21 18.47 -3.57
N GLN A 550 -16.95 19.29 -4.34
CA GLN A 550 -16.47 20.58 -4.81
C GLN A 550 -16.39 21.61 -3.67
N GLN A 551 -17.37 21.61 -2.77
CA GLN A 551 -17.39 22.48 -1.60
C GLN A 551 -16.19 22.19 -0.67
N CYS A 552 -15.94 20.91 -0.38
CA CYS A 552 -14.81 20.51 0.43
C CYS A 552 -13.47 20.90 -0.22
N HIS A 553 -13.33 20.76 -1.54
CA HIS A 553 -12.12 21.18 -2.25
C HIS A 553 -11.91 22.69 -2.21
N ALA A 554 -12.98 23.47 -2.42
CA ALA A 554 -12.93 24.93 -2.35
C ALA A 554 -12.48 25.41 -0.95
N GLU A 555 -12.95 24.75 0.10
CA GLU A 555 -12.53 25.05 1.47
C GLU A 555 -11.06 24.71 1.74
N ILE A 556 -10.57 23.57 1.21
CA ILE A 556 -9.13 23.22 1.26
C ILE A 556 -8.29 24.31 0.60
N LEU A 557 -8.66 24.75 -0.61
CA LEU A 557 -7.93 25.80 -1.31
C LEU A 557 -7.97 27.12 -0.56
N ARG A 558 -9.14 27.50 -0.02
CA ARG A 558 -9.32 28.75 0.72
C ARG A 558 -8.40 28.81 1.94
N VAL A 559 -8.38 27.75 2.76
CA VAL A 559 -7.55 27.69 3.98
C VAL A 559 -6.07 27.68 3.63
N LEU A 560 -5.64 26.85 2.68
CA LEU A 560 -4.22 26.78 2.31
C LEU A 560 -3.72 28.05 1.62
N GLN A 561 -4.55 28.69 0.80
CA GLN A 561 -4.21 29.98 0.19
C GLN A 561 -4.10 31.08 1.25
N ALA A 562 -5.02 31.14 2.22
CA ALA A 562 -4.93 32.10 3.32
C ALA A 562 -3.65 31.92 4.15
N ALA A 563 -3.26 30.66 4.43
CA ALA A 563 -2.00 30.37 5.10
C ALA A 563 -0.78 30.78 4.25
N LYS A 564 -0.82 30.55 2.92
CA LYS A 564 0.21 31.04 1.99
C LYS A 564 0.34 32.56 2.02
N ASP A 565 -0.78 33.28 1.95
CA ASP A 565 -0.81 34.75 1.97
C ASP A 565 -0.32 35.30 3.31
N ALA A 566 -0.47 34.53 4.38
CA ALA A 566 0.12 34.77 5.69
C ALA A 566 1.58 34.30 5.83
N GLY A 567 2.30 34.07 4.72
CA GLY A 567 3.72 33.69 4.74
C GLY A 567 4.00 32.19 4.89
N GLY A 568 3.00 31.33 4.68
CA GLY A 568 3.12 29.87 4.88
C GLY A 568 2.92 29.44 6.34
N HIS A 569 2.37 30.30 7.19
CA HIS A 569 2.04 29.97 8.57
C HIS A 569 0.61 29.43 8.65
N LEU A 570 0.47 28.11 8.86
CA LEU A 570 -0.82 27.47 9.13
C LEU A 570 -1.01 27.29 10.64
N LYS A 571 -2.07 27.86 11.21
CA LYS A 571 -2.36 27.68 12.63
C LYS A 571 -2.94 26.29 12.90
N GLU A 572 -2.63 25.73 14.07
CA GLU A 572 -3.14 24.42 14.47
C GLU A 572 -4.68 24.35 14.46
N GLU A 573 -5.35 25.42 14.89
CA GLU A 573 -6.80 25.53 14.89
C GLU A 573 -7.39 25.47 13.46
N GLU A 574 -6.77 26.17 12.51
CA GLU A 574 -7.17 26.17 11.09
C GLU A 574 -6.99 24.78 10.47
N MET A 575 -5.86 24.13 10.76
CA MET A 575 -5.61 22.75 10.37
C MET A 575 -6.68 21.81 10.93
N ARG A 576 -7.00 21.94 12.22
CA ARG A 576 -8.00 21.11 12.90
C ARG A 576 -9.39 21.31 12.31
N HIS A 577 -9.81 22.55 12.07
CA HIS A 577 -11.09 22.86 11.43
C HIS A 577 -11.17 22.28 10.02
N LEU A 578 -10.12 22.40 9.22
CA LEU A 578 -10.11 21.82 7.88
C LEU A 578 -10.16 20.28 7.91
N ARG A 579 -9.42 19.64 8.83
CA ARG A 579 -9.54 18.18 9.04
C ARG A 579 -10.96 17.78 9.43
N GLN A 580 -11.59 18.48 10.37
CA GLN A 580 -12.98 18.21 10.78
C GLN A 580 -13.98 18.40 9.63
N HIS A 581 -13.76 19.40 8.77
CA HIS A 581 -14.57 19.61 7.57
C HIS A 581 -14.44 18.42 6.60
N PHE A 582 -13.21 17.97 6.33
CA PHE A 582 -12.98 16.78 5.50
C PHE A 582 -13.57 15.50 6.14
N GLU A 583 -13.42 15.31 7.45
CA GLU A 583 -14.00 14.18 8.17
C GLU A 583 -15.53 14.16 8.08
N SER A 584 -16.16 15.34 8.12
CA SER A 584 -17.62 15.48 7.94
C SER A 584 -18.05 15.05 6.54
N PHE A 585 -17.24 15.33 5.51
CA PHE A 585 -17.45 14.81 4.17
C PHE A 585 -17.31 13.27 4.13
N VAL A 586 -16.33 12.68 4.82
CA VAL A 586 -16.19 11.22 4.94
C VAL A 586 -17.41 10.61 5.65
N ASP A 587 -17.89 11.22 6.72
CA ASP A 587 -19.09 10.78 7.44
C ASP A 587 -20.35 10.85 6.56
N LEU A 588 -20.46 11.87 5.72
CA LEU A 588 -21.53 11.96 4.72
C LEU A 588 -21.49 10.79 3.72
N LEU A 589 -20.29 10.42 3.23
CA LEU A 589 -20.14 9.27 2.32
C LEU A 589 -20.57 7.97 2.98
N MET A 590 -20.23 7.78 4.26
CA MET A 590 -20.65 6.61 5.04
C MET A 590 -22.18 6.60 5.25
N ALA A 591 -22.76 7.74 5.63
CA ALA A 591 -24.20 7.89 5.84
C ALA A 591 -25.02 7.66 4.56
N ARG A 592 -24.46 8.01 3.39
CA ARG A 592 -25.05 7.74 2.07
C ARG A 592 -24.72 6.34 1.52
N HIS A 593 -24.08 5.48 2.33
CA HIS A 593 -23.67 4.13 1.95
C HIS A 593 -22.87 4.10 0.63
N LEU A 594 -21.92 5.02 0.51
CA LEU A 594 -20.97 5.09 -0.60
C LEU A 594 -19.60 4.51 -0.21
N ILE A 595 -19.31 4.47 1.09
CA ILE A 595 -18.14 3.79 1.68
C ILE A 595 -18.57 2.97 2.90
N SER A 596 -17.77 1.96 3.24
CA SER A 596 -17.99 1.16 4.46
C SER A 596 -17.55 1.92 5.72
N ALA A 597 -17.94 1.43 6.90
CA ALA A 597 -17.47 2.00 8.17
C ALA A 597 -15.94 1.82 8.37
N ASP A 598 -15.36 0.74 7.84
CA ASP A 598 -13.91 0.51 7.85
C ASP A 598 -13.16 1.49 6.92
N ASP A 599 -13.73 1.76 5.74
CA ASP A 599 -13.24 2.80 4.83
C ASP A 599 -13.33 4.18 5.47
N ALA A 600 -14.44 4.52 6.11
CA ALA A 600 -14.61 5.81 6.77
C ALA A 600 -13.56 6.02 7.88
N LEU A 601 -13.32 5.01 8.71
CA LEU A 601 -12.27 5.05 9.73
C LEU A 601 -10.89 5.31 9.10
N THR A 602 -10.56 4.57 8.03
CA THR A 602 -9.27 4.65 7.36
C THR A 602 -9.11 6.00 6.64
N PHE A 603 -10.09 6.41 5.83
CA PHE A 603 -10.00 7.58 4.95
C PHE A 603 -9.99 8.92 5.68
N LYS A 604 -10.53 8.98 6.91
CA LYS A 604 -10.35 10.15 7.80
C LYS A 604 -8.87 10.42 8.14
N GLU A 605 -8.05 9.38 8.12
CA GLU A 605 -6.63 9.46 8.41
C GLU A 605 -5.78 9.35 7.14
N VAL A 606 -6.03 8.39 6.26
CA VAL A 606 -5.26 8.14 5.03
C VAL A 606 -6.17 7.53 3.97
N CYS A 607 -6.35 8.22 2.84
CA CYS A 607 -6.99 7.65 1.65
C CYS A 607 -5.94 7.25 0.62
N PRO A 608 -5.70 5.94 0.37
CA PRO A 608 -4.72 5.49 -0.61
C PRO A 608 -5.09 5.89 -2.04
N LEU A 609 -4.12 6.41 -2.80
CA LEU A 609 -4.30 6.68 -4.23
C LEU A 609 -4.50 5.38 -5.03
N PHE A 610 -3.80 4.32 -4.65
CA PHE A 610 -3.94 2.99 -5.21
C PHE A 610 -4.12 1.97 -4.08
N ASP A 611 -4.73 0.84 -4.40
CA ASP A 611 -4.96 -0.22 -3.42
C ASP A 611 -3.61 -0.81 -2.98
N PRO A 612 -3.32 -0.91 -1.67
CA PRO A 612 -2.06 -1.48 -1.23
C PRO A 612 -1.94 -2.95 -1.64
N CYS A 613 -0.83 -3.32 -2.28
CA CYS A 613 -0.47 -4.71 -2.51
C CYS A 613 0.58 -5.20 -1.51
N PHE A 614 0.57 -6.51 -1.25
CA PHE A 614 1.49 -7.17 -0.33
C PHE A 614 2.60 -7.85 -1.10
N ALA A 615 3.85 -7.48 -0.82
CA ALA A 615 5.02 -8.20 -1.29
C ALA A 615 5.38 -9.34 -0.32
N SER A 616 5.86 -10.48 -0.85
CA SER A 616 6.38 -11.59 -0.05
C SER A 616 7.90 -11.65 -0.19
N TYR A 617 8.61 -11.24 0.84
CA TYR A 617 10.09 -11.20 0.87
C TYR A 617 10.74 -12.45 1.50
N ASP A 618 9.91 -13.35 2.05
CA ASP A 618 10.35 -14.47 2.89
C ASP A 618 10.26 -15.84 2.19
N GLU A 619 10.02 -15.87 0.88
CA GLU A 619 9.94 -17.14 0.15
C GLU A 619 11.34 -17.76 -0.04
N PRO A 620 11.44 -19.08 -0.29
CA PRO A 620 12.70 -19.69 -0.70
C PRO A 620 13.27 -19.03 -1.97
N LEU A 621 14.60 -18.82 -2.01
CA LEU A 621 15.30 -18.19 -3.14
C LEU A 621 14.95 -18.79 -4.51
N SER A 622 14.69 -20.09 -4.57
CA SER A 622 14.31 -20.81 -5.78
C SER A 622 12.96 -20.38 -6.39
N GLN A 623 12.12 -19.66 -5.63
CA GLN A 623 10.83 -19.14 -6.11
C GLN A 623 10.96 -17.77 -6.77
N TYR A 624 12.09 -17.07 -6.61
CA TYR A 624 12.31 -15.77 -7.22
C TYR A 624 12.95 -15.90 -8.60
N GLU A 625 12.46 -15.09 -9.53
CA GLU A 625 13.11 -14.91 -10.81
C GLU A 625 14.45 -14.18 -10.65
N GLN A 626 15.37 -14.40 -11.58
CA GLN A 626 16.64 -13.69 -11.57
C GLN A 626 16.42 -12.20 -11.84
N LEU A 627 17.01 -11.34 -10.99
CA LEU A 627 16.82 -9.88 -11.06
C LEU A 627 17.10 -9.31 -12.45
N LYS A 628 18.18 -9.76 -13.11
CA LYS A 628 18.52 -9.34 -14.48
C LYS A 628 17.43 -9.63 -15.51
N LYS A 629 16.72 -10.75 -15.36
CA LYS A 629 15.62 -11.11 -16.26
C LYS A 629 14.41 -10.20 -16.01
N VAL A 630 14.05 -10.01 -14.74
CA VAL A 630 12.94 -9.15 -14.31
C VAL A 630 13.15 -7.71 -14.77
N SER A 631 14.35 -7.16 -14.55
CA SER A 631 14.68 -5.81 -15.00
C SER A 631 14.59 -5.66 -16.51
N GLN A 632 15.14 -6.61 -17.27
CA GLN A 632 15.06 -6.58 -18.73
C GLN A 632 13.62 -6.65 -19.25
N GLU A 633 12.76 -7.47 -18.65
CA GLU A 633 11.36 -7.56 -19.05
C GLU A 633 10.59 -6.27 -18.75
N ILE A 634 10.84 -5.66 -17.60
CA ILE A 634 10.14 -4.45 -17.17
C ILE A 634 10.62 -3.20 -17.90
N LEU A 635 11.93 -3.10 -18.15
CA LEU A 635 12.59 -1.92 -18.75
C LEU A 635 12.62 -1.95 -20.29
N LYS A 636 12.29 -3.08 -20.92
CA LYS A 636 12.09 -3.15 -22.38
C LYS A 636 11.01 -2.15 -22.79
N GLY A 637 11.36 -1.24 -23.71
CA GLY A 637 10.39 -0.36 -24.35
C GLY A 637 9.37 -1.15 -25.17
N ALA A 638 8.23 -0.54 -25.49
CA ALA A 638 7.32 -1.13 -26.46
C ALA A 638 8.07 -1.33 -27.78
N SER A 639 8.15 -2.57 -28.28
CA SER A 639 8.57 -2.77 -29.66
C SER A 639 7.61 -1.98 -30.57
N PRO A 640 8.08 -1.35 -31.66
CA PRO A 640 7.24 -0.60 -32.59
C PRO A 640 6.06 -1.40 -33.18
N THR A 641 6.02 -2.71 -32.94
CA THR A 641 5.05 -3.66 -33.46
C THR A 641 4.55 -4.59 -32.34
N GLY A 642 3.53 -4.19 -31.58
CA GLY A 642 2.86 -5.14 -30.67
C GLY A 642 2.07 -4.48 -29.54
N ALA A 643 0.74 -4.68 -29.57
CA ALA A 643 -0.13 -4.41 -28.42
C ALA A 643 0.33 -5.22 -27.18
N PRO A 644 0.19 -4.67 -25.96
CA PRO A 644 0.68 -5.32 -24.76
C PRO A 644 -0.08 -6.61 -24.45
N CYS A 645 0.64 -7.72 -24.29
CA CYS A 645 0.13 -8.89 -23.59
C CYS A 645 0.11 -8.60 -22.09
N ILE A 646 -1.08 -8.55 -21.49
CA ILE A 646 -1.27 -8.53 -20.05
C ILE A 646 -1.08 -9.96 -19.54
N PRO A 647 -0.08 -10.26 -18.69
CA PRO A 647 0.02 -11.56 -18.03
C PRO A 647 -0.94 -11.56 -16.84
N GLY A 648 -1.88 -12.53 -16.79
CA GLY A 648 -2.64 -12.82 -15.56
C GLY A 648 -4.17 -12.81 -15.62
N GLN A 649 -4.81 -13.02 -16.77
CA GLN A 649 -6.23 -13.38 -16.82
C GLN A 649 -6.43 -14.74 -17.47
N ASP A 650 -6.58 -15.77 -16.65
CA ASP A 650 -7.26 -17.00 -17.06
C ASP A 650 -8.71 -16.64 -17.38
N ALA A 651 -9.01 -16.51 -18.67
CA ALA A 651 -10.37 -16.35 -19.17
C ALA A 651 -11.17 -17.65 -18.92
N PRO A 652 -12.41 -17.58 -18.40
CA PRO A 652 -13.20 -18.76 -18.15
C PRO A 652 -13.75 -19.37 -19.45
N HIS A 653 -13.75 -20.70 -19.47
CA HIS A 653 -14.38 -21.60 -20.44
C HIS A 653 -15.39 -20.98 -21.41
N ARG A 654 -14.99 -20.85 -22.68
CA ARG A 654 -15.96 -20.76 -23.79
C ARG A 654 -16.58 -22.14 -24.04
N SER A 655 -17.84 -22.25 -23.69
CA SER A 655 -18.77 -23.30 -24.13
C SER A 655 -18.83 -23.37 -25.65
N ARG A 656 -18.43 -24.50 -26.23
CA ARG A 656 -18.67 -24.83 -27.65
C ARG A 656 -20.09 -25.40 -27.78
N SER A 657 -20.95 -24.75 -28.57
CA SER A 657 -22.13 -25.38 -29.16
C SER A 657 -21.90 -25.67 -30.65
N CYS A 658 -22.01 -26.96 -30.98
CA CYS A 658 -22.28 -27.63 -32.25
C CYS A 658 -22.35 -26.83 -33.57
N LYS A 659 -21.56 -27.25 -34.57
CA LYS A 659 -21.99 -28.04 -35.75
C LYS A 659 -20.82 -28.22 -36.73
N GLY A 660 -20.66 -29.42 -37.29
CA GLY A 660 -19.77 -29.68 -38.43
C GLY A 660 -19.14 -31.07 -38.41
N ASN A 661 -19.80 -32.04 -39.05
CA ASN A 661 -19.28 -33.36 -39.37
C ASN A 661 -17.91 -33.30 -40.07
N VAL A 662 -16.99 -34.22 -39.74
CA VAL A 662 -16.24 -35.05 -40.70
C VAL A 662 -15.63 -36.23 -39.92
N GLN A 663 -15.67 -37.38 -40.58
CA GLN A 663 -15.43 -38.73 -40.10
C GLN A 663 -13.94 -39.11 -40.27
N LYS A 664 -13.44 -39.99 -39.37
CA LYS A 664 -12.48 -41.11 -39.57
C LYS A 664 -11.16 -41.11 -38.77
N ASN A 665 -10.94 -42.29 -38.18
CA ASN A 665 -9.71 -43.00 -37.79
C ASN A 665 -8.92 -42.41 -36.60
N GLY A 666 -8.89 -43.09 -35.45
CA GLY A 666 -7.97 -44.20 -35.16
C GLY A 666 -6.67 -43.59 -34.59
N THR A 667 -6.31 -43.75 -33.33
CA THR A 667 -5.50 -44.88 -32.83
C THR A 667 -5.39 -44.77 -31.30
N ARG A 668 -5.39 -45.92 -30.61
CA ARG A 668 -5.06 -46.07 -29.18
C ARG A 668 -3.62 -45.62 -28.89
N LEU A 669 -3.37 -45.07 -27.69
CA LEU A 669 -2.17 -45.37 -26.90
C LEU A 669 -2.41 -45.05 -25.42
N ARG A 670 -2.21 -46.07 -24.58
CA ARG A 670 -2.12 -46.01 -23.11
C ARG A 670 -0.79 -45.40 -22.70
N TRP A 671 -0.74 -44.67 -21.59
CA TRP A 671 0.43 -44.62 -20.71
C TRP A 671 0.03 -44.58 -19.23
N VAL A 672 0.73 -45.41 -18.45
CA VAL A 672 0.63 -45.69 -17.01
C VAL A 672 1.69 -44.81 -16.29
N PRO A 673 1.48 -44.40 -15.02
CA PRO A 673 2.33 -43.42 -14.36
C PRO A 673 3.60 -44.04 -13.78
N LYS A 674 4.66 -43.24 -13.62
CA LYS A 674 5.79 -43.56 -12.76
C LYS A 674 6.14 -42.40 -11.83
N GLN A 675 6.17 -42.75 -10.55
CA GLN A 675 6.82 -42.07 -9.45
C GLN A 675 8.34 -41.99 -9.68
N LYS A 676 8.93 -40.85 -9.34
CA LYS A 676 9.82 -40.68 -8.18
C LYS A 676 9.90 -39.21 -7.81
#